data_AF-A0A0S8GMD7-F1
#
_entry.id   AF-A0A0S8GMD7-F1
#
_cell.length_a   1.000
_cell.length_b   1.000
_cell.length_c   1.000
_cell.angle_alpha   90.00
_cell.angle_beta   90.00
_cell.angle_gamma   90.00
#
_symmetry.space_group_name_H-M   'P 1'
#
loop_
_entity.id
_entity.type
_entity.pdbx_description
1 polymer ?
#
loop_
_entity_poly.entity_id
_entity_poly.type
_entity_poly.pdbx_seq_one_letter_code
_entity_poly.pdbx_strand_id
1 'polypeptide(L)'
;MTVYYNVTYSNLAGGNFTEEGAFVTWNAGADSGFIVSDIIGTPTTTGKLAIAIIDGSTPPDAADTLTQGGVTADVDVSSLLLYPAYLRDDVSVTDTAGDIDIAWTGPAIGATHSILFDGQTTNVVVGEILTFSGGQQAEVITVVSDAGATGELDIRILLDIDTFGLPVNNETFTGDIAGDGTVNGECHPRAYTPLELHRFLADLNDDETIAGDDDLSIIDPTASERQTNQIVRLLGLVTINDTVAQHMYGGSIEQGSGNTQTLYSGLGVQVTTPLATTIPVLIQEDAIVTEYWDNAYMPDSVSGKVRILLKTIENGVAIDGQRVKGKLLEFGELYFEGFTTLGTGETSLALFSSGDSNNNTAVGTVAGAPYNTIVLVEGYQTLDYNEGSGATPFGLSIDFGSASSLQTYERTKYIQRRGTAETLFGRNAQLVTGINRNFAYNNETGGPLLEDEILAYGTEIPYTGGTGTLVAVGDVVEGGTSGARGRVIYVDDTAGTGTIIVADPTGSFNNTESLTTLRGAGEWTATSGTVVNNTASGTLLLIALDDQGATGNLYGQQLTGVVPANTQTVFGRTSNATADVNGTVSTRTINNQFVGAYTGSNYQTNFGVAIHPSDAIAGDSFPNLLEVTISPPDNRTGTVTNLVAGDRVTVYPWDGVALDVNGDAEPNFNEMVTTATVTGGVSTTVVVGAGNIPNNTPAAGFLRLERDSDGNYDLLEYSSFTNTTGTFTLVGTAPNTATIGNNLFRALIDKEHVSGGQESYTATWITPGEAVAVTVRRGGSPNPIKTFKTTTTFGPFSVQTIRTPDE
;
A
#
# COMPACT_ATOMS: atom_id res chain seq x y z
N MET A 1 -29.91 -5.49 55.39
CA MET A 1 -30.08 -6.72 54.60
C MET A 1 -31.28 -7.44 55.21
N THR A 2 -32.44 -7.38 54.57
CA THR A 2 -33.67 -7.98 55.08
C THR A 2 -33.71 -9.42 54.59
N VAL A 3 -33.70 -10.38 55.52
CA VAL A 3 -33.67 -11.82 55.21
C VAL A 3 -35.11 -12.32 55.08
N TYR A 4 -35.41 -13.01 53.98
CA TYR A 4 -36.74 -13.55 53.68
C TYR A 4 -36.80 -15.05 53.93
N TYR A 5 -37.92 -15.51 54.49
CA TYR A 5 -38.18 -16.92 54.79
C TYR A 5 -39.51 -17.36 54.18
N ASN A 6 -39.50 -18.51 53.51
CA ASN A 6 -40.74 -19.20 53.16
C ASN A 6 -41.13 -20.16 54.28
N VAL A 7 -42.37 -20.05 54.74
CA VAL A 7 -42.93 -20.86 55.81
C VAL A 7 -44.18 -21.53 55.27
N THR A 8 -44.24 -22.86 55.31
CA THR A 8 -45.50 -23.56 55.05
C THR A 8 -46.34 -23.48 56.31
N TYR A 9 -47.64 -23.21 56.18
CA TYR A 9 -48.57 -23.16 57.30
C TYR A 9 -49.74 -24.12 57.10
N SER A 10 -50.35 -24.49 58.22
CA SER A 10 -51.52 -25.36 58.31
C SER A 10 -52.50 -24.81 59.36
N ASN A 11 -53.69 -25.42 59.46
CA ASN A 11 -54.74 -25.02 60.41
C ASN A 11 -55.13 -23.52 60.36
N LEU A 12 -55.10 -22.90 59.17
CA LEU A 12 -55.48 -21.50 58.99
C LEU A 12 -56.91 -21.25 59.51
N ALA A 13 -57.05 -20.30 60.42
CA ALA A 13 -58.30 -19.90 61.05
C ALA A 13 -58.44 -18.37 61.08
N GLY A 14 -59.68 -17.87 61.04
CA GLY A 14 -59.96 -16.42 61.10
C GLY A 14 -59.96 -15.70 59.75
N GLY A 15 -59.69 -16.38 58.64
CA GLY A 15 -59.62 -15.81 57.28
C GLY A 15 -58.26 -16.07 56.63
N ASN A 16 -58.00 -15.43 55.50
CA ASN A 16 -56.69 -15.49 54.83
C ASN A 16 -55.77 -14.40 55.37
N PHE A 17 -54.45 -14.59 55.28
CA PHE A 17 -53.53 -13.50 55.54
C PHE A 17 -53.73 -12.39 54.49
N THR A 18 -53.59 -11.13 54.90
CA THR A 18 -53.67 -9.96 54.02
C THR A 18 -52.32 -9.76 53.34
N GLU A 19 -52.33 -9.56 52.02
CA GLU A 19 -51.13 -9.45 51.18
C GLU A 19 -50.24 -8.23 51.50
N GLU A 20 -48.98 -8.38 51.09
CA GLU A 20 -47.80 -7.50 51.07
C GLU A 20 -47.74 -6.29 52.04
N GLY A 21 -46.79 -6.33 52.98
CA GLY A 21 -46.45 -5.25 53.90
C GLY A 21 -47.24 -5.26 55.22
N ALA A 22 -48.14 -6.23 55.40
CA ALA A 22 -48.90 -6.35 56.63
C ALA A 22 -48.10 -7.11 57.72
N PHE A 23 -48.24 -6.65 58.98
CA PHE A 23 -47.43 -7.15 60.10
C PHE A 23 -47.93 -8.52 60.57
N VAL A 24 -47.00 -9.44 60.79
CA VAL A 24 -47.25 -10.78 61.34
C VAL A 24 -46.35 -11.01 62.54
N THR A 25 -46.88 -11.68 63.56
CA THR A 25 -46.12 -12.01 64.78
C THR A 25 -46.16 -13.50 65.08
N TRP A 26 -45.12 -14.01 65.72
CA TRP A 26 -45.04 -15.38 66.26
C TRP A 26 -44.42 -15.35 67.67
N ASN A 27 -44.24 -16.52 68.30
CA ASN A 27 -43.75 -16.64 69.68
C ASN A 27 -44.57 -15.79 70.68
N ALA A 28 -45.90 -15.94 70.62
CA ALA A 28 -46.85 -15.17 71.42
C ALA A 28 -46.69 -13.63 71.33
N GLY A 29 -46.19 -13.13 70.20
CA GLY A 29 -46.01 -11.70 69.95
C GLY A 29 -44.62 -11.15 70.28
N ALA A 30 -43.66 -12.01 70.66
CA ALA A 30 -42.29 -11.60 70.96
C ALA A 30 -41.47 -11.30 69.70
N ASP A 31 -41.76 -11.98 68.60
CA ASP A 31 -41.04 -11.86 67.33
C ASP A 31 -41.99 -11.36 66.23
N SER A 32 -41.43 -10.66 65.23
CA SER A 32 -42.24 -9.99 64.22
C SER A 32 -41.61 -9.85 62.84
N GLY A 33 -42.48 -9.77 61.84
CA GLY A 33 -42.12 -9.62 60.44
C GLY A 33 -43.21 -8.96 59.60
N PHE A 34 -42.90 -8.73 58.33
CA PHE A 34 -43.88 -8.35 57.32
C PHE A 34 -44.16 -9.54 56.40
N ILE A 35 -45.44 -9.74 56.07
CA ILE A 35 -45.83 -10.68 55.02
C ILE A 35 -45.45 -10.06 53.68
N VAL A 36 -44.70 -10.80 52.88
CA VAL A 36 -44.32 -10.42 51.52
C VAL A 36 -45.31 -11.01 50.52
N SER A 37 -45.69 -12.28 50.72
CA SER A 37 -46.71 -12.93 49.91
C SER A 37 -47.35 -14.10 50.66
N ASP A 38 -48.61 -14.39 50.34
CA ASP A 38 -49.36 -15.55 50.82
C ASP A 38 -49.85 -16.38 49.62
N ILE A 39 -49.48 -17.66 49.58
CA ILE A 39 -49.94 -18.63 48.58
C ILE A 39 -50.83 -19.64 49.30
N ILE A 40 -52.13 -19.47 49.14
CA ILE A 40 -53.12 -20.35 49.75
C ILE A 40 -53.11 -21.71 49.03
N GLY A 41 -52.93 -22.78 49.79
CA GLY A 41 -52.98 -24.15 49.30
C GLY A 41 -54.41 -24.68 49.14
N THR A 42 -54.52 -25.88 48.57
CA THR A 42 -55.77 -26.65 48.52
C THR A 42 -55.60 -27.91 49.37
N PRO A 43 -56.37 -28.09 50.48
CA PRO A 43 -57.48 -27.27 50.97
C PRO A 43 -57.05 -25.90 51.52
N THR A 44 -57.96 -24.92 51.55
CA THR A 44 -57.69 -23.51 51.94
C THR A 44 -57.27 -23.29 53.40
N THR A 45 -56.99 -24.38 54.12
CA THR A 45 -56.51 -24.37 55.51
C THR A 45 -55.00 -24.61 55.60
N THR A 46 -54.32 -24.83 54.47
CA THR A 46 -52.86 -24.92 54.36
C THR A 46 -52.37 -23.92 53.31
N GLY A 47 -51.11 -23.53 53.34
CA GLY A 47 -50.53 -22.60 52.38
C GLY A 47 -49.05 -22.34 52.63
N LYS A 48 -48.46 -21.42 51.86
CA LYS A 48 -47.07 -20.97 52.01
C LYS A 48 -47.05 -19.45 52.18
N LEU A 49 -46.35 -18.97 53.19
CA LEU A 49 -46.20 -17.56 53.51
C LEU A 49 -44.73 -17.15 53.38
N ALA A 50 -44.46 -16.09 52.63
CA ALA A 50 -43.14 -15.45 52.60
C ALA A 50 -43.10 -14.32 53.63
N ILE A 51 -42.13 -14.36 54.55
CA ILE A 51 -42.02 -13.40 55.65
C ILE A 51 -40.64 -12.74 55.64
N ALA A 52 -40.63 -11.42 55.77
CA ALA A 52 -39.44 -10.63 56.04
C ALA A 52 -39.33 -10.37 57.55
N ILE A 53 -38.27 -10.85 58.21
CA ILE A 53 -38.12 -10.65 59.66
C ILE A 53 -37.70 -9.20 59.94
N ILE A 54 -38.40 -8.55 60.87
CA ILE A 54 -38.12 -7.18 61.32
C ILE A 54 -37.33 -7.22 62.62
N ASP A 55 -37.76 -8.05 63.58
CA ASP A 55 -37.13 -8.21 64.90
C ASP A 55 -37.46 -9.60 65.47
N GLY A 56 -36.50 -10.20 66.17
CA GLY A 56 -36.64 -11.52 66.79
C GLY A 56 -36.00 -12.69 66.03
N SER A 57 -36.32 -13.91 66.46
CA SER A 57 -35.78 -15.14 65.90
C SER A 57 -36.52 -15.59 64.63
N THR A 58 -35.90 -16.44 63.80
CA THR A 58 -36.59 -17.07 62.67
C THR A 58 -37.81 -17.85 63.15
N PRO A 59 -38.95 -17.85 62.41
CA PRO A 59 -40.14 -18.60 62.80
C PRO A 59 -39.79 -20.05 63.22
N PRO A 60 -39.94 -20.43 64.51
CA PRO A 60 -39.55 -21.75 64.99
C PRO A 60 -40.60 -22.83 64.70
N ASP A 61 -40.20 -24.07 64.93
CA ASP A 61 -40.87 -25.31 64.50
C ASP A 61 -42.27 -25.55 65.13
N ALA A 62 -43.09 -26.36 64.43
CA ALA A 62 -44.40 -27.02 64.66
C ALA A 62 -45.33 -26.70 65.85
N ALA A 63 -44.88 -26.02 66.91
CA ALA A 63 -45.65 -25.66 68.10
C ALA A 63 -46.11 -24.19 68.11
N ASP A 64 -45.68 -23.37 67.15
CA ASP A 64 -45.93 -21.93 67.12
C ASP A 64 -46.98 -21.49 66.09
N THR A 65 -47.79 -20.51 66.50
CA THR A 65 -48.89 -19.96 65.70
C THR A 65 -48.54 -18.57 65.16
N LEU A 66 -48.49 -18.43 63.83
CA LEU A 66 -48.43 -17.15 63.13
C LEU A 66 -49.74 -16.39 63.35
N THR A 67 -49.67 -15.11 63.71
CA THR A 67 -50.86 -14.30 63.98
C THR A 67 -50.81 -12.96 63.24
N GLN A 68 -51.89 -12.63 62.52
CA GLN A 68 -52.13 -11.33 61.89
C GLN A 68 -53.58 -10.89 62.12
N GLY A 69 -53.80 -9.84 62.92
CA GLY A 69 -55.10 -9.15 62.98
C GLY A 69 -56.33 -10.04 63.28
N GLY A 70 -56.15 -11.20 63.92
CA GLY A 70 -57.20 -12.19 64.20
C GLY A 70 -57.17 -13.45 63.32
N VAL A 71 -56.33 -13.47 62.28
CA VAL A 71 -55.98 -14.65 61.49
C VAL A 71 -54.84 -15.40 62.17
N THR A 72 -54.95 -16.72 62.28
CA THR A 72 -53.95 -17.59 62.90
C THR A 72 -53.65 -18.81 62.04
N ALA A 73 -52.39 -19.22 61.94
CA ALA A 73 -52.00 -20.47 61.30
C ALA A 73 -50.80 -21.13 62.01
N ASP A 74 -50.78 -22.45 62.04
CA ASP A 74 -49.69 -23.23 62.63
C ASP A 74 -48.57 -23.44 61.59
N VAL A 75 -47.32 -23.28 61.99
CA VAL A 75 -46.16 -23.46 61.09
C VAL A 75 -45.87 -24.95 60.87
N ASP A 76 -45.76 -25.37 59.60
CA ASP A 76 -45.35 -26.73 59.21
C ASP A 76 -43.84 -26.78 58.91
N VAL A 77 -43.16 -27.73 59.55
CA VAL A 77 -41.68 -27.83 59.64
C VAL A 77 -41.01 -28.46 58.43
N SER A 78 -41.77 -28.82 57.41
CA SER A 78 -41.25 -29.55 56.26
C SER A 78 -40.50 -28.69 55.22
N SER A 79 -40.50 -27.35 55.31
CA SER A 79 -39.92 -26.50 54.26
C SER A 79 -39.58 -25.05 54.66
N LEU A 80 -38.72 -24.86 55.67
CA LEU A 80 -38.10 -23.53 55.88
C LEU A 80 -36.96 -23.33 54.86
N LEU A 81 -37.24 -22.60 53.77
CA LEU A 81 -36.25 -22.27 52.74
C LEU A 81 -35.80 -20.81 52.90
N LEU A 82 -34.49 -20.63 53.13
CA LEU A 82 -33.82 -19.34 53.10
C LEU A 82 -33.68 -18.90 51.64
N TYR A 83 -34.14 -17.69 51.31
CA TYR A 83 -33.83 -17.07 50.01
C TYR A 83 -32.50 -16.32 50.13
N PRO A 84 -31.37 -16.81 49.57
CA PRO A 84 -30.34 -15.90 49.10
C PRO A 84 -30.83 -15.30 47.77
N ALA A 85 -30.51 -14.03 47.54
CA ALA A 85 -30.83 -13.31 46.33
C ALA A 85 -30.25 -14.02 45.09
N TYR A 86 -31.06 -14.83 44.41
CA TYR A 86 -30.87 -15.18 43.02
C TYR A 86 -31.91 -14.40 42.23
N LEU A 87 -31.42 -13.54 41.33
CA LEU A 87 -32.19 -12.74 40.39
C LEU A 87 -33.20 -13.64 39.67
N ARG A 88 -34.49 -13.45 39.95
CA ARG A 88 -35.55 -13.86 39.01
C ARG A 88 -35.60 -12.77 37.95
N ASP A 89 -35.10 -13.08 36.76
CA ASP A 89 -35.50 -12.34 35.57
C ASP A 89 -36.66 -13.13 34.95
N ASP A 90 -37.88 -12.64 35.16
CA ASP A 90 -39.10 -13.27 34.67
C ASP A 90 -39.20 -13.10 33.15
N VAL A 91 -38.60 -14.01 32.38
CA VAL A 91 -38.78 -14.07 30.92
C VAL A 91 -39.89 -15.07 30.60
N SER A 92 -41.09 -14.57 30.28
CA SER A 92 -42.17 -15.39 29.73
C SER A 92 -41.96 -15.63 28.24
N VAL A 93 -41.94 -16.89 27.80
CA VAL A 93 -41.88 -17.28 26.38
C VAL A 93 -43.20 -17.92 25.97
N THR A 94 -43.67 -17.66 24.75
CA THR A 94 -44.79 -18.37 24.13
C THR A 94 -44.41 -18.69 22.69
N ASP A 95 -44.42 -19.97 22.28
CA ASP A 95 -44.43 -20.30 20.86
C ASP A 95 -45.26 -21.56 20.53
N THR A 96 -45.90 -21.53 19.35
CA THR A 96 -46.81 -22.55 18.81
C THR A 96 -46.13 -23.49 17.80
N ALA A 97 -44.80 -23.42 17.60
CA ALA A 97 -44.16 -24.18 16.53
C ALA A 97 -42.78 -24.76 16.89
N GLY A 98 -42.66 -25.46 18.02
CA GLY A 98 -41.70 -26.55 18.19
C GLY A 98 -40.20 -26.22 18.17
N ASP A 99 -39.81 -24.95 18.06
CA ASP A 99 -38.44 -24.47 18.27
C ASP A 99 -38.43 -23.51 19.46
N ILE A 100 -37.71 -23.88 20.52
CA ILE A 100 -37.56 -23.06 21.74
C ILE A 100 -36.54 -21.95 21.42
N ASP A 101 -37.01 -20.81 20.92
CA ASP A 101 -36.21 -19.59 20.70
C ASP A 101 -36.15 -18.79 22.03
N ILE A 102 -35.03 -18.91 22.76
CA ILE A 102 -34.77 -18.14 23.99
C ILE A 102 -33.76 -17.05 23.65
N ALA A 103 -34.21 -15.81 23.52
CA ALA A 103 -33.31 -14.64 23.51
C ALA A 103 -32.92 -14.31 24.96
N TRP A 104 -31.80 -14.87 25.42
CA TRP A 104 -31.27 -14.69 26.78
C TRP A 104 -30.06 -13.74 26.76
N THR A 105 -29.98 -12.79 27.72
CA THR A 105 -28.87 -11.81 27.84
C THR A 105 -28.15 -11.81 29.22
N GLY A 106 -27.66 -12.96 29.71
CA GLY A 106 -26.86 -13.07 30.95
C GLY A 106 -26.45 -14.51 31.34
N PRO A 107 -25.99 -14.78 32.57
CA PRO A 107 -24.59 -14.87 33.05
C PRO A 107 -23.90 -16.26 32.90
N ALA A 108 -22.72 -16.42 33.53
CA ALA A 108 -21.65 -17.42 33.32
C ALA A 108 -22.00 -18.93 33.30
N ILE A 109 -21.22 -19.67 32.50
CA ILE A 109 -21.23 -21.14 32.34
C ILE A 109 -21.13 -21.86 33.70
N GLY A 110 -21.95 -22.90 33.90
CA GLY A 110 -21.88 -23.79 35.07
C GLY A 110 -22.84 -23.48 36.22
N ALA A 111 -23.51 -22.32 36.21
CA ALA A 111 -24.59 -22.02 37.15
C ALA A 111 -25.89 -22.77 36.79
N THR A 112 -26.67 -23.14 37.81
CA THR A 112 -28.00 -23.74 37.65
C THR A 112 -29.05 -22.64 37.67
N HIS A 113 -29.96 -22.66 36.69
CA HIS A 113 -30.97 -21.63 36.46
C HIS A 113 -32.35 -22.25 36.31
N SER A 114 -33.36 -21.67 36.96
CA SER A 114 -34.75 -22.04 36.73
C SER A 114 -35.29 -21.31 35.50
N ILE A 115 -35.91 -22.06 34.59
CA ILE A 115 -36.59 -21.56 33.40
C ILE A 115 -38.03 -22.06 33.37
N LEU A 116 -38.93 -21.21 32.91
CA LEU A 116 -40.30 -21.59 32.56
C LEU A 116 -40.36 -21.88 31.07
N PHE A 117 -41.03 -22.98 30.70
CA PHE A 117 -41.27 -23.32 29.31
C PHE A 117 -42.77 -23.40 29.01
N ASP A 118 -43.13 -23.06 27.77
CA ASP A 118 -44.47 -23.20 27.19
C ASP A 118 -44.30 -23.69 25.74
N GLY A 119 -44.88 -24.83 25.40
CA GLY A 119 -44.93 -25.33 24.02
C GLY A 119 -44.30 -26.71 23.72
N GLN A 120 -43.86 -27.50 24.71
CA GLN A 120 -43.38 -28.88 24.42
C GLN A 120 -44.51 -29.91 24.34
N THR A 121 -44.31 -30.95 23.52
CA THR A 121 -45.27 -32.07 23.33
C THR A 121 -44.86 -33.36 24.06
N THR A 122 -43.72 -33.39 24.75
CA THR A 122 -43.16 -34.57 25.42
C THR A 122 -42.52 -34.20 26.76
N ASN A 123 -42.53 -35.14 27.71
CA ASN A 123 -41.98 -34.94 29.05
C ASN A 123 -40.45 -34.82 29.01
N VAL A 124 -39.90 -33.86 29.76
CA VAL A 124 -38.45 -33.64 29.94
C VAL A 124 -37.97 -34.40 31.18
N VAL A 125 -36.75 -34.97 31.15
CA VAL A 125 -36.19 -35.71 32.30
C VAL A 125 -34.89 -35.11 32.83
N VAL A 126 -34.63 -35.32 34.12
CA VAL A 126 -33.34 -34.93 34.75
C VAL A 126 -32.17 -35.65 34.05
N GLY A 127 -31.13 -34.90 33.72
CA GLY A 127 -29.95 -35.34 32.97
C GLY A 127 -30.10 -35.28 31.45
N GLU A 128 -31.26 -34.84 30.93
CA GLU A 128 -31.45 -34.59 29.50
C GLU A 128 -30.64 -33.37 29.05
N ILE A 129 -30.03 -33.44 27.86
CA ILE A 129 -29.39 -32.29 27.23
C ILE A 129 -30.37 -31.64 26.27
N LEU A 130 -30.83 -30.45 26.63
CA LEU A 130 -31.64 -29.60 25.77
C LEU A 130 -30.71 -28.89 24.79
N THR A 131 -31.05 -28.95 23.49
CA THR A 131 -30.38 -28.19 22.44
C THR A 131 -31.33 -27.13 21.94
N PHE A 132 -30.93 -25.86 22.03
CA PHE A 132 -31.75 -24.72 21.59
C PHE A 132 -31.49 -24.41 20.11
N SER A 133 -32.37 -23.62 19.49
CA SER A 133 -32.35 -23.26 18.05
C SER A 133 -31.06 -22.58 17.55
N GLY A 134 -30.16 -22.16 18.46
CA GLY A 134 -28.82 -21.66 18.14
C GLY A 134 -27.67 -22.66 18.32
N GLY A 135 -27.94 -23.92 18.72
CA GLY A 135 -26.88 -24.90 19.03
C GLY A 135 -26.32 -24.81 20.45
N GLN A 136 -26.84 -23.90 21.29
CA GLN A 136 -26.60 -23.89 22.73
C GLN A 136 -27.09 -25.19 23.36
N GLN A 137 -26.37 -25.67 24.38
CA GLN A 137 -26.72 -26.89 25.11
C GLN A 137 -26.84 -26.64 26.61
N ALA A 138 -27.88 -27.19 27.24
CA ALA A 138 -28.05 -27.17 28.68
C ALA A 138 -28.47 -28.53 29.21
N GLU A 139 -27.94 -28.93 30.35
CA GLU A 139 -28.35 -30.12 31.10
C GLU A 139 -29.52 -29.78 32.02
N VAL A 140 -30.56 -30.60 32.02
CA VAL A 140 -31.66 -30.48 32.99
C VAL A 140 -31.19 -31.03 34.33
N ILE A 141 -31.02 -30.14 35.31
CA ILE A 141 -30.58 -30.49 36.67
C ILE A 141 -31.76 -30.92 37.52
N THR A 142 -32.92 -30.29 37.38
CA THR A 142 -34.14 -30.69 38.09
C THR A 142 -35.37 -30.32 37.26
N VAL A 143 -36.38 -31.20 37.26
CA VAL A 143 -37.70 -30.90 36.70
C VAL A 143 -38.57 -30.41 37.86
N VAL A 144 -38.77 -29.10 37.95
CA VAL A 144 -39.52 -28.46 39.04
C VAL A 144 -41.02 -28.66 38.83
N SER A 145 -41.49 -28.55 37.59
CA SER A 145 -42.83 -28.98 37.18
C SER A 145 -42.85 -29.34 35.69
N ASP A 146 -43.60 -30.38 35.32
CA ASP A 146 -43.79 -30.78 33.92
C ASP A 146 -45.26 -31.15 33.71
N ALA A 147 -46.05 -30.18 33.25
CA ALA A 147 -47.45 -30.38 32.87
C ALA A 147 -47.59 -30.68 31.37
N GLY A 148 -46.52 -31.17 30.72
CA GLY A 148 -46.46 -31.47 29.29
C GLY A 148 -46.32 -30.21 28.44
N ALA A 149 -47.39 -29.41 28.36
CA ALA A 149 -47.41 -28.20 27.53
C ALA A 149 -46.67 -27.01 28.15
N THR A 150 -46.56 -26.97 29.49
CA THR A 150 -45.88 -25.91 30.24
C THR A 150 -45.21 -26.50 31.47
N GLY A 151 -44.12 -25.89 31.93
CA GLY A 151 -43.46 -26.33 33.15
C GLY A 151 -42.31 -25.45 33.57
N GLU A 152 -41.60 -25.90 34.60
CA GLU A 152 -40.44 -25.23 35.18
C GLU A 152 -39.28 -26.24 35.26
N LEU A 153 -38.12 -25.86 34.76
CA LEU A 153 -36.90 -26.68 34.75
C LEU A 153 -35.77 -25.89 35.37
N ASP A 154 -35.01 -26.53 36.25
CA ASP A 154 -33.67 -26.07 36.59
C ASP A 154 -32.69 -26.67 35.58
N ILE A 155 -32.01 -25.82 34.82
CA ILE A 155 -31.03 -26.20 33.80
C ILE A 155 -29.64 -25.67 34.15
N ARG A 156 -28.59 -26.34 33.67
CA ARG A 156 -27.21 -25.85 33.72
C ARG A 156 -26.69 -25.72 32.30
N ILE A 157 -26.21 -24.53 31.93
CA ILE A 157 -25.63 -24.31 30.61
C ILE A 157 -24.31 -25.08 30.49
N LEU A 158 -24.21 -25.92 29.45
CA LEU A 158 -23.04 -26.71 29.13
C LEU A 158 -22.21 -26.09 28.01
N LEU A 159 -22.86 -25.39 27.07
CA LEU A 159 -22.20 -24.78 25.92
C LEU A 159 -22.96 -23.54 25.47
N ASP A 160 -22.28 -22.40 25.41
CA ASP A 160 -22.83 -21.14 24.91
C ASP A 160 -22.41 -20.91 23.45
N ILE A 161 -23.31 -20.38 22.61
CA ILE A 161 -23.01 -19.89 21.27
C ILE A 161 -23.51 -18.44 21.16
N ASP A 162 -22.56 -17.51 21.03
CA ASP A 162 -22.80 -16.10 20.71
C ASP A 162 -23.33 -16.01 19.27
N THR A 163 -24.65 -15.89 19.10
CA THR A 163 -25.31 -15.81 17.78
C THR A 163 -25.35 -14.40 17.19
N PHE A 164 -24.87 -13.36 17.89
CA PHE A 164 -24.96 -11.99 17.40
C PHE A 164 -23.67 -11.37 16.90
N GLY A 165 -22.50 -11.99 17.14
CA GLY A 165 -21.23 -11.48 16.59
C GLY A 165 -20.94 -10.02 16.97
N LEU A 166 -21.60 -9.51 18.01
CA LEU A 166 -21.33 -8.22 18.64
C LEU A 166 -20.60 -8.51 19.96
N PRO A 167 -19.56 -7.75 20.33
CA PRO A 167 -18.86 -7.97 21.59
C PRO A 167 -19.81 -7.62 22.74
N VAL A 168 -20.36 -8.63 23.43
CA VAL A 168 -21.22 -8.45 24.60
C VAL A 168 -20.59 -9.01 25.87
N ASN A 169 -19.34 -8.61 26.15
CA ASN A 169 -18.61 -8.61 27.44
C ASN A 169 -17.09 -8.71 27.17
N ASN A 170 -16.30 -7.65 27.09
CA ASN A 170 -15.71 -6.94 28.22
C ASN A 170 -15.14 -7.74 29.42
N GLU A 171 -15.11 -9.07 29.40
CA GLU A 171 -14.50 -9.95 30.42
C GLU A 171 -14.24 -11.28 29.69
N THR A 172 -13.04 -11.69 29.26
CA THR A 172 -11.70 -11.63 29.82
C THR A 172 -10.73 -11.81 28.65
N PHE A 173 -9.59 -11.10 28.67
CA PHE A 173 -8.44 -11.52 27.87
C PHE A 173 -8.02 -12.91 28.41
N THR A 174 -8.11 -13.96 27.61
CA THR A 174 -7.76 -15.33 28.03
C THR A 174 -6.30 -15.64 27.69
N GLY A 175 -5.36 -14.94 28.32
CA GLY A 175 -3.94 -15.18 28.15
C GLY A 175 -3.25 -15.30 29.51
N ASP A 176 -2.14 -16.04 29.53
CA ASP A 176 -1.29 -16.25 30.71
C ASP A 176 -0.18 -15.18 30.74
N ILE A 177 0.43 -14.93 31.90
CA ILE A 177 1.68 -14.19 32.03
C ILE A 177 2.76 -15.24 32.24
N ALA A 178 3.54 -15.55 31.21
CA ALA A 178 4.64 -16.50 31.38
C ALA A 178 5.60 -16.00 32.48
N GLY A 179 6.31 -16.92 33.12
CA GLY A 179 7.26 -16.61 34.21
C GLY A 179 8.44 -15.68 33.84
N ASP A 180 8.49 -15.15 32.61
CA ASP A 180 9.36 -14.05 32.18
C ASP A 180 8.66 -12.67 32.16
N GLY A 181 7.40 -12.58 32.59
CA GLY A 181 6.57 -11.37 32.57
C GLY A 181 5.96 -11.04 31.20
N THR A 182 6.09 -11.91 30.20
CA THR A 182 5.46 -11.73 28.89
C THR A 182 4.04 -12.27 28.93
N VAL A 183 3.08 -11.46 28.50
CA VAL A 183 1.72 -11.95 28.23
C VAL A 183 1.82 -12.98 27.10
N ASN A 184 1.68 -14.25 27.45
CA ASN A 184 1.76 -15.38 26.55
C ASN A 184 0.44 -16.15 26.64
N GLY A 185 -0.22 -16.32 25.52
CA GLY A 185 -1.38 -17.20 25.44
C GLY A 185 -1.63 -17.57 24.00
N GLU A 186 -2.30 -18.71 23.77
CA GLU A 186 -3.04 -18.87 22.53
C GLU A 186 -3.99 -17.68 22.48
N CYS A 187 -3.62 -16.67 21.68
CA CYS A 187 -4.49 -15.56 21.39
C CYS A 187 -5.83 -16.17 20.98
N HIS A 188 -6.85 -15.94 21.81
CA HIS A 188 -8.21 -16.30 21.49
C HIS A 188 -8.48 -15.91 20.02
N PRO A 189 -9.32 -16.64 19.27
CA PRO A 189 -9.68 -16.29 17.89
C PRO A 189 -10.48 -14.97 17.75
N ARG A 190 -10.25 -13.96 18.60
CA ARG A 190 -10.85 -12.62 18.60
C ARG A 190 -9.73 -11.60 18.87
N ALA A 191 -9.81 -10.40 18.27
CA ALA A 191 -8.86 -9.32 18.55
C ALA A 191 -9.29 -8.46 19.75
N TYR A 192 -8.31 -7.81 20.39
CA TYR A 192 -8.50 -7.03 21.62
C TYR A 192 -8.07 -5.57 21.47
N THR A 193 -8.71 -4.68 22.19
CA THR A 193 -8.28 -3.29 22.35
C THR A 193 -7.25 -3.16 23.46
N PRO A 194 -6.36 -2.15 23.42
CA PRO A 194 -5.49 -1.83 24.56
C PRO A 194 -6.26 -1.66 25.88
N LEU A 195 -7.50 -1.15 25.84
CA LEU A 195 -8.33 -1.01 27.02
C LEU A 195 -8.74 -2.36 27.63
N GLU A 196 -9.06 -3.36 26.81
CA GLU A 196 -9.39 -4.71 27.29
C GLU A 196 -8.17 -5.36 27.96
N LEU A 197 -6.97 -5.20 27.40
CA LEU A 197 -5.73 -5.63 28.07
C LEU A 197 -5.53 -4.91 29.41
N HIS A 198 -5.74 -3.60 29.47
CA HIS A 198 -5.61 -2.86 30.72
C HIS A 198 -6.58 -3.34 31.80
N ARG A 199 -7.84 -3.64 31.43
CA ARG A 199 -8.84 -4.17 32.36
C ARG A 199 -8.46 -5.55 32.86
N PHE A 200 -8.05 -6.44 31.97
CA PHE A 200 -7.56 -7.76 32.34
C PHE A 200 -6.41 -7.69 33.36
N LEU A 201 -5.41 -6.85 33.09
CA LEU A 201 -4.29 -6.68 34.02
C LEU A 201 -4.72 -6.04 35.34
N ALA A 202 -5.71 -5.13 35.31
CA ALA A 202 -6.26 -4.52 36.52
C ALA A 202 -7.04 -5.53 37.37
N ASP A 203 -7.79 -6.44 36.74
CA ASP A 203 -8.55 -7.48 37.43
C ASP A 203 -7.60 -8.48 38.10
N LEU A 204 -6.53 -8.91 37.41
CA LEU A 204 -5.45 -9.72 38.02
C LEU A 204 -4.75 -8.98 39.18
N ASN A 205 -4.47 -7.68 39.02
CA ASN A 205 -3.92 -6.85 40.08
C ASN A 205 -4.91 -6.56 41.23
N ASP A 206 -6.18 -6.95 41.17
CA ASP A 206 -7.15 -6.82 42.28
C ASP A 206 -7.41 -8.15 42.98
N ASP A 207 -6.90 -9.27 42.43
CA ASP A 207 -7.04 -10.60 43.04
C ASP A 207 -5.99 -10.83 44.14
N GLU A 208 -6.44 -11.21 45.33
CA GLU A 208 -5.58 -11.60 46.46
C GLU A 208 -4.99 -13.00 46.26
N THR A 209 -5.57 -13.81 45.38
CA THR A 209 -5.20 -15.22 45.18
C THR A 209 -4.46 -15.41 43.87
N ILE A 210 -3.15 -15.63 43.95
CA ILE A 210 -2.36 -16.22 42.86
C ILE A 210 -2.79 -17.68 42.73
N ALA A 211 -3.55 -18.02 41.69
CA ALA A 211 -4.02 -19.37 41.42
C ALA A 211 -3.71 -19.78 39.98
N GLY A 212 -3.09 -20.94 39.79
CA GLY A 212 -2.73 -21.42 38.46
C GLY A 212 -1.38 -20.89 37.99
N ASP A 213 -1.35 -20.38 36.76
CA ASP A 213 -0.22 -19.77 36.05
C ASP A 213 -0.18 -18.23 36.15
N ASP A 214 -1.21 -17.60 36.73
CA ASP A 214 -1.24 -16.15 36.95
C ASP A 214 -0.16 -15.68 37.94
N ASP A 215 0.85 -14.94 37.45
CA ASP A 215 1.95 -14.39 38.25
C ASP A 215 1.69 -12.97 38.81
N LEU A 216 0.46 -12.44 38.70
CA LEU A 216 0.08 -11.07 39.11
C LEU A 216 -1.03 -11.08 40.17
N SER A 217 -0.89 -10.25 41.21
CA SER A 217 -1.85 -10.14 42.34
C SER A 217 -1.95 -8.71 42.91
N ILE A 218 -2.87 -8.51 43.85
CA ILE A 218 -3.06 -7.26 44.63
C ILE A 218 -1.85 -6.81 45.45
N ILE A 219 -0.91 -7.72 45.73
CA ILE A 219 0.34 -7.36 46.43
C ILE A 219 1.41 -6.82 45.48
N ASP A 220 1.24 -7.00 44.17
CA ASP A 220 2.17 -6.52 43.17
C ASP A 220 1.90 -5.04 42.84
N PRO A 221 2.93 -4.29 42.42
CA PRO A 221 2.72 -2.97 41.87
C PRO A 221 1.76 -3.01 40.68
N THR A 222 1.11 -1.87 40.40
CA THR A 222 0.23 -1.73 39.24
C THR A 222 0.97 -2.10 37.95
N ALA A 223 0.45 -3.08 37.19
CA ALA A 223 1.08 -3.58 35.97
C ALA A 223 0.91 -2.62 34.77
N SER A 224 -0.19 -1.85 34.72
CA SER A 224 -0.48 -0.95 33.59
C SER A 224 -1.16 0.35 34.01
N GLU A 225 -0.90 1.41 33.25
CA GLU A 225 -1.52 2.73 33.41
C GLU A 225 -2.31 3.10 32.15
N ARG A 226 -3.52 3.64 32.35
CA ARG A 226 -4.36 4.13 31.27
C ARG A 226 -4.31 5.66 31.20
N GLN A 227 -3.79 6.20 30.10
CA GLN A 227 -3.89 7.64 29.82
C GLN A 227 -5.25 7.99 29.20
N THR A 228 -5.72 7.18 28.26
CA THR A 228 -7.05 7.29 27.64
C THR A 228 -7.58 5.89 27.32
N ASN A 229 -8.82 5.77 26.85
CA ASN A 229 -9.37 4.48 26.39
C ASN A 229 -8.60 3.87 25.20
N GLN A 230 -7.68 4.60 24.56
CA GLN A 230 -6.89 4.12 23.44
C GLN A 230 -5.38 4.10 23.73
N ILE A 231 -4.93 4.62 24.87
CA ILE A 231 -3.51 4.77 25.16
C ILE A 231 -3.24 4.11 26.52
N VAL A 232 -2.54 2.98 26.46
CA VAL A 232 -2.17 2.17 27.62
C VAL A 232 -0.66 2.04 27.67
N ARG A 233 -0.10 2.19 28.87
CA ARG A 233 1.32 1.99 29.16
C ARG A 233 1.50 0.82 30.11
N LEU A 234 2.38 -0.12 29.80
CA LEU A 234 2.78 -1.18 30.73
C LEU A 234 3.95 -0.68 31.58
N LEU A 235 3.86 -0.89 32.90
CA LEU A 235 4.77 -0.31 33.89
C LEU A 235 5.98 -1.20 34.22
N GLY A 236 6.25 -2.21 33.39
CA GLY A 236 7.48 -3.01 33.42
C GLY A 236 7.38 -4.37 34.12
N LEU A 237 6.28 -4.66 34.82
CA LEU A 237 5.98 -6.01 35.33
C LEU A 237 5.49 -6.95 34.23
N VAL A 238 4.86 -6.37 33.20
CA VAL A 238 4.22 -7.08 32.12
C VAL A 238 4.67 -6.49 30.79
N THR A 239 4.92 -7.37 29.80
CA THR A 239 5.26 -6.99 28.43
C THR A 239 4.42 -7.78 27.41
N ILE A 240 4.42 -7.32 26.16
CA ILE A 240 3.78 -7.97 25.02
C ILE A 240 4.82 -8.05 23.91
N ASN A 241 4.74 -9.10 23.10
CA ASN A 241 5.61 -9.28 21.94
C ASN A 241 4.87 -8.93 20.64
N ASP A 242 5.61 -9.01 19.52
CA ASP A 242 5.07 -8.70 18.19
C ASP A 242 3.91 -9.62 17.80
N THR A 243 3.89 -10.86 18.27
CA THR A 243 2.80 -11.80 18.05
C THR A 243 1.53 -11.32 18.74
N VAL A 244 1.58 -10.98 20.02
CA VAL A 244 0.41 -10.47 20.76
C VAL A 244 -0.11 -9.19 20.12
N ALA A 245 0.77 -8.27 19.73
CA ALA A 245 0.39 -7.02 19.08
C ALA A 245 -0.41 -7.22 17.77
N GLN A 246 -0.20 -8.33 17.05
CA GLN A 246 -0.96 -8.64 15.82
C GLN A 246 -2.44 -8.97 16.08
N HIS A 247 -2.80 -9.31 17.32
CA HIS A 247 -4.17 -9.56 17.75
C HIS A 247 -4.78 -8.37 18.49
N MET A 248 -4.16 -7.19 18.35
CA MET A 248 -4.64 -5.97 18.99
C MET A 248 -4.98 -4.88 17.98
N TYR A 249 -5.96 -4.04 18.33
CA TYR A 249 -6.40 -2.94 17.49
C TYR A 249 -6.93 -1.75 18.31
N GLY A 250 -7.19 -0.61 17.66
CA GLY A 250 -8.02 0.42 18.26
C GLY A 250 -7.32 1.42 19.19
N GLY A 251 -5.99 1.37 19.30
CA GLY A 251 -5.19 2.24 20.16
C GLY A 251 -3.69 1.94 20.08
N SER A 252 -2.94 2.28 21.13
CA SER A 252 -1.51 2.03 21.24
C SER A 252 -1.11 1.45 22.59
N ILE A 253 -0.01 0.70 22.61
CA ILE A 253 0.63 0.16 23.82
C ILE A 253 2.06 0.66 23.88
N GLU A 254 2.40 1.31 24.98
CA GLU A 254 3.76 1.72 25.31
C GLU A 254 4.34 0.83 26.41
N GLN A 255 5.61 0.45 26.28
CA GLN A 255 6.35 -0.36 27.25
C GLN A 255 7.73 0.24 27.48
N GLY A 256 8.25 0.06 28.69
CA GLY A 256 9.53 0.67 29.07
C GLY A 256 9.46 2.19 29.13
N SER A 257 10.61 2.85 29.17
CA SER A 257 10.67 4.32 29.14
C SER A 257 12.03 4.79 28.64
N GLY A 258 12.06 5.99 28.03
CA GLY A 258 13.29 6.57 27.48
C GLY A 258 14.02 5.57 26.59
N ASN A 259 15.21 5.16 27.03
CA ASN A 259 16.04 4.23 26.28
C ASN A 259 15.40 2.84 26.14
N THR A 260 14.60 2.32 27.07
CA THR A 260 13.98 0.98 26.90
C THR A 260 12.60 1.02 26.24
N GLN A 261 12.21 2.16 25.67
CA GLN A 261 10.87 2.34 25.15
C GLN A 261 10.60 1.44 23.93
N THR A 262 9.49 0.71 23.97
CA THR A 262 8.88 0.04 22.82
C THR A 262 7.46 0.58 22.66
N LEU A 263 7.10 0.99 21.45
CA LEU A 263 5.77 1.53 21.15
C LEU A 263 5.12 0.73 20.03
N TYR A 264 3.95 0.17 20.32
CA TYR A 264 3.02 -0.36 19.34
C TYR A 264 1.94 0.68 19.08
N SER A 265 1.95 1.29 17.90
CA SER A 265 1.04 2.36 17.51
C SER A 265 -0.18 1.84 16.76
N GLY A 266 -1.35 2.45 16.99
CA GLY A 266 -2.56 2.10 16.25
C GLY A 266 -2.59 2.71 14.85
N LEU A 267 -2.90 1.89 13.86
CA LEU A 267 -3.11 2.27 12.47
C LEU A 267 -4.51 1.82 12.02
N GLY A 268 -5.33 2.78 11.60
CA GLY A 268 -6.63 2.53 10.97
C GLY A 268 -6.56 2.76 9.46
N VAL A 269 -6.50 1.69 8.68
CA VAL A 269 -6.46 1.73 7.20
C VAL A 269 -7.88 1.77 6.65
N GLN A 270 -8.23 2.84 5.96
CA GLN A 270 -9.51 2.99 5.28
C GLN A 270 -9.32 2.86 3.78
N VAL A 271 -10.05 1.96 3.12
CA VAL A 271 -10.08 1.86 1.66
C VAL A 271 -11.44 2.32 1.15
N THR A 272 -11.44 3.36 0.33
CA THR A 272 -12.66 3.85 -0.32
C THR A 272 -12.88 3.09 -1.63
N THR A 273 -14.12 2.64 -1.84
CA THR A 273 -14.57 1.93 -3.07
C THR A 273 -13.73 0.70 -3.47
N PRO A 274 -13.36 -0.21 -2.54
CA PRO A 274 -12.60 -1.41 -2.88
C PRO A 274 -13.43 -2.39 -3.71
N LEU A 275 -12.77 -3.13 -4.61
CA LEU A 275 -13.27 -4.43 -5.05
C LEU A 275 -13.22 -5.44 -3.88
N ALA A 276 -13.96 -6.54 -4.01
CA ALA A 276 -13.96 -7.59 -2.98
C ALA A 276 -12.57 -8.24 -2.75
N THR A 277 -11.65 -8.10 -3.71
CA THR A 277 -10.29 -8.64 -3.64
C THR A 277 -9.24 -7.61 -3.24
N THR A 278 -9.62 -6.34 -3.06
CA THR A 278 -8.68 -5.25 -2.75
C THR A 278 -8.14 -5.39 -1.34
N ILE A 279 -6.84 -5.64 -1.25
CA ILE A 279 -6.09 -5.73 0.01
C ILE A 279 -4.89 -4.76 -0.07
N PRO A 280 -4.75 -3.82 0.88
CA PRO A 280 -3.58 -2.96 0.97
C PRO A 280 -2.29 -3.68 1.35
N VAL A 281 -1.19 -3.25 0.74
CA VAL A 281 0.17 -3.64 1.13
C VAL A 281 0.72 -2.56 2.04
N LEU A 282 1.10 -2.92 3.27
CA LEU A 282 1.74 -2.01 4.22
C LEU A 282 3.26 -2.16 4.15
N ILE A 283 3.96 -1.03 4.19
CA ILE A 283 5.42 -0.97 4.09
C ILE A 283 5.94 -0.07 5.21
N GLN A 284 6.91 -0.58 5.97
CA GLN A 284 7.65 0.15 7.00
C GLN A 284 9.13 -0.24 6.88
N GLU A 285 10.04 0.73 7.00
CA GLU A 285 11.49 0.50 6.91
C GLU A 285 11.91 -0.27 5.64
N ASP A 286 11.36 0.11 4.49
CA ASP A 286 11.59 -0.53 3.19
C ASP A 286 11.20 -2.02 3.10
N ALA A 287 10.46 -2.54 4.07
CA ALA A 287 9.99 -3.92 4.11
C ALA A 287 8.46 -3.98 4.08
N ILE A 288 7.92 -4.99 3.39
CA ILE A 288 6.49 -5.31 3.47
C ILE A 288 6.22 -5.83 4.88
N VAL A 289 5.30 -5.17 5.58
CA VAL A 289 4.84 -5.63 6.89
C VAL A 289 3.99 -6.88 6.69
N THR A 290 4.08 -7.83 7.62
CA THR A 290 3.24 -9.03 7.67
C THR A 290 1.77 -8.70 7.35
N GLU A 291 1.13 -9.53 6.53
CA GLU A 291 -0.25 -9.31 6.13
C GLU A 291 -1.20 -9.50 7.32
N TYR A 292 -1.98 -8.47 7.64
CA TYR A 292 -2.98 -8.48 8.71
C TYR A 292 -4.39 -8.80 8.19
N TRP A 293 -4.57 -8.89 6.87
CA TRP A 293 -5.86 -8.84 6.19
C TRP A 293 -6.61 -10.17 6.15
N ASP A 294 -5.87 -11.29 6.16
CA ASP A 294 -6.43 -12.65 6.25
C ASP A 294 -6.59 -13.10 7.70
N ASN A 295 -6.29 -12.22 8.66
CA ASN A 295 -6.56 -12.49 10.05
C ASN A 295 -8.07 -12.35 10.27
N ALA A 296 -8.74 -13.42 10.70
CA ALA A 296 -10.20 -13.46 10.94
C ALA A 296 -10.70 -12.48 12.02
N TYR A 297 -9.81 -11.60 12.51
CA TYR A 297 -9.91 -10.88 13.76
C TYR A 297 -10.00 -9.37 13.58
N MET A 298 -10.34 -8.85 12.39
CA MET A 298 -10.40 -7.41 12.13
C MET A 298 -11.84 -6.88 12.20
N PRO A 299 -12.29 -6.29 13.33
CA PRO A 299 -13.60 -5.65 13.41
C PRO A 299 -13.54 -4.26 12.77
N ASP A 300 -14.45 -4.00 11.82
CA ASP A 300 -15.46 -2.95 11.94
C ASP A 300 -16.32 -2.89 10.66
N SER A 301 -17.47 -3.57 10.67
CA SER A 301 -18.51 -3.47 9.64
C SER A 301 -19.21 -2.09 9.61
N VAL A 302 -18.94 -1.22 10.59
CA VAL A 302 -19.56 0.11 10.79
C VAL A 302 -18.67 1.26 10.26
N SER A 303 -17.33 1.19 10.38
CA SER A 303 -16.42 2.26 9.86
C SER A 303 -15.76 1.97 8.51
N GLY A 304 -15.78 0.72 8.01
CA GLY A 304 -15.09 0.37 6.76
C GLY A 304 -13.57 0.55 6.82
N LYS A 305 -12.98 0.33 8.01
CA LYS A 305 -11.53 0.44 8.27
C LYS A 305 -10.99 -0.87 8.82
N VAL A 306 -9.77 -1.25 8.43
CA VAL A 306 -8.98 -2.27 9.12
C VAL A 306 -8.08 -1.58 10.13
N ARG A 307 -8.10 -2.06 11.38
CA ARG A 307 -7.44 -1.41 12.52
C ARG A 307 -6.43 -2.39 13.11
N ILE A 308 -5.17 -1.98 13.25
CA ILE A 308 -4.07 -2.84 13.70
C ILE A 308 -3.13 -2.06 14.63
N LEU A 309 -2.29 -2.79 15.38
CA LEU A 309 -1.11 -2.22 16.03
C LEU A 309 0.16 -2.58 15.25
N LEU A 310 1.03 -1.58 15.05
CA LEU A 310 2.33 -1.73 14.41
C LEU A 310 3.43 -1.25 15.35
N LYS A 311 4.54 -1.98 15.46
CA LYS A 311 5.71 -1.50 16.22
C LYS A 311 6.30 -0.27 15.51
N THR A 312 6.45 0.85 16.22
CA THR A 312 7.00 2.09 15.66
C THR A 312 8.19 2.63 16.42
N ILE A 313 8.41 2.17 17.66
CA ILE A 313 9.62 2.45 18.44
C ILE A 313 10.09 1.12 19.02
N GLU A 314 11.40 0.90 18.98
CA GLU A 314 12.08 -0.24 19.58
C GLU A 314 13.35 0.24 20.27
N ASN A 315 13.57 -0.16 21.52
CA ASN A 315 14.74 0.23 22.31
C ASN A 315 14.99 1.75 22.32
N GLY A 316 13.90 2.53 22.40
CA GLY A 316 13.92 3.99 22.44
C GLY A 316 14.23 4.67 21.10
N VAL A 317 14.35 3.90 20.01
CA VAL A 317 14.65 4.41 18.67
C VAL A 317 13.45 4.19 17.75
N ALA A 318 13.06 5.23 17.02
CA ALA A 318 11.97 5.14 16.06
C ALA A 318 12.32 4.20 14.89
N ILE A 319 11.32 3.48 14.40
CA ILE A 319 11.39 2.71 13.16
C ILE A 319 10.95 3.63 12.03
N ASP A 320 11.91 4.03 11.18
CA ASP A 320 11.70 4.95 10.06
C ASP A 320 10.99 6.26 10.48
N GLY A 321 11.39 6.85 11.59
CA GLY A 321 10.71 8.02 12.18
C GLY A 321 9.21 7.82 12.40
N GLN A 322 8.78 6.58 12.69
CA GLN A 322 7.39 6.15 12.87
C GLN A 322 6.51 6.28 11.61
N ARG A 323 7.13 6.36 10.42
CA ARG A 323 6.43 6.47 9.14
C ARG A 323 6.00 5.09 8.63
N VAL A 324 4.82 5.05 8.01
CA VAL A 324 4.29 3.87 7.33
C VAL A 324 3.69 4.28 5.99
N LYS A 325 3.84 3.41 5.00
CA LYS A 325 3.28 3.57 3.65
C LYS A 325 2.26 2.47 3.40
N GLY A 326 1.14 2.82 2.77
CA GLY A 326 0.17 1.86 2.25
C GLY A 326 0.06 1.96 0.74
N LYS A 327 0.03 0.82 0.06
CA LYS A 327 -0.20 0.74 -1.39
C LYS A 327 -1.41 -0.11 -1.70
N LEU A 328 -2.19 0.31 -2.70
CA LEU A 328 -3.19 -0.51 -3.36
C LEU A 328 -2.64 -0.95 -4.71
N LEU A 329 -2.40 -2.25 -4.84
CA LEU A 329 -1.74 -2.86 -6.00
C LEU A 329 -2.60 -3.99 -6.60
N GLU A 330 -3.92 -3.95 -6.38
CA GLU A 330 -4.84 -4.96 -6.89
C GLU A 330 -4.95 -4.87 -8.42
N PHE A 331 -4.76 -6.01 -9.10
CA PHE A 331 -4.85 -6.06 -10.55
C PHE A 331 -6.30 -5.83 -10.98
N GLY A 332 -6.52 -4.94 -11.95
CA GLY A 332 -7.86 -4.47 -12.34
C GLY A 332 -8.23 -3.08 -11.82
N GLU A 333 -7.46 -2.55 -10.87
CA GLU A 333 -7.72 -1.24 -10.24
C GLU A 333 -6.60 -0.23 -10.55
N LEU A 334 -6.91 1.06 -10.43
CA LEU A 334 -5.90 2.11 -10.38
C LEU A 334 -5.05 1.90 -9.12
N TYR A 335 -3.73 2.05 -9.27
CA TYR A 335 -2.84 1.92 -8.12
C TYR A 335 -2.89 3.20 -7.30
N PHE A 336 -2.69 3.04 -6.00
CA PHE A 336 -2.70 4.14 -5.06
C PHE A 336 -1.60 3.98 -4.04
N GLU A 337 -0.95 5.08 -3.69
CA GLU A 337 0.04 5.13 -2.62
C GLU A 337 -0.35 6.24 -1.63
N GLY A 338 -0.34 5.90 -0.34
CA GLY A 338 -0.54 6.82 0.76
C GLY A 338 0.52 6.60 1.84
N PHE A 339 0.74 7.62 2.65
CA PHE A 339 1.67 7.55 3.78
C PHE A 339 1.09 8.28 4.98
N THR A 340 1.52 7.86 6.17
CA THR A 340 1.20 8.56 7.42
C THR A 340 2.34 8.39 8.41
N THR A 341 2.37 9.23 9.44
CA THR A 341 3.27 9.11 10.58
C THR A 341 2.45 8.74 11.80
N LEU A 342 2.87 7.69 12.47
CA LEU A 342 2.19 7.11 13.63
C LEU A 342 2.68 7.75 14.93
N GLY A 343 1.98 7.43 16.02
CA GLY A 343 2.30 7.88 17.38
C GLY A 343 1.50 7.09 18.41
N THR A 344 1.21 7.70 19.55
CA THR A 344 0.27 7.13 20.53
C THR A 344 -1.18 7.26 20.05
N GLY A 345 -2.04 6.35 20.47
CA GLY A 345 -3.43 6.25 20.03
C GLY A 345 -3.55 5.61 18.65
N GLU A 346 -4.60 5.97 17.91
CA GLU A 346 -4.84 5.47 16.55
C GLU A 346 -4.74 6.59 15.52
N THR A 347 -3.96 6.35 14.46
CA THR A 347 -3.85 7.24 13.30
C THR A 347 -4.51 6.59 12.08
N SER A 348 -5.25 7.37 11.28
CA SER A 348 -5.87 6.87 10.05
C SER A 348 -4.96 6.99 8.83
N LEU A 349 -4.98 5.99 7.96
CA LEU A 349 -4.40 6.02 6.61
C LEU A 349 -5.54 5.81 5.60
N ALA A 350 -5.81 6.83 4.79
CA ALA A 350 -6.84 6.76 3.76
C ALA A 350 -6.22 6.34 2.41
N LEU A 351 -6.81 5.32 1.80
CA LEU A 351 -6.46 4.81 0.49
C LEU A 351 -7.70 4.83 -0.41
N PHE A 352 -7.50 5.05 -1.70
CA PHE A 352 -8.59 5.18 -2.67
C PHE A 352 -8.41 4.15 -3.76
N SER A 353 -9.43 3.32 -3.95
CA SER A 353 -9.47 2.36 -5.04
C SER A 353 -10.50 2.76 -6.09
N SER A 354 -10.24 2.43 -7.34
CA SER A 354 -11.20 2.54 -8.43
C SER A 354 -10.81 1.61 -9.57
N GLY A 355 -11.79 1.07 -10.28
CA GLY A 355 -11.55 0.21 -11.43
C GLY A 355 -10.77 0.94 -12.53
N ASP A 356 -9.86 0.24 -13.18
CA ASP A 356 -9.06 0.75 -14.29
C ASP A 356 -9.56 0.16 -15.61
N SER A 357 -10.22 0.98 -16.44
CA SER A 357 -10.78 0.55 -17.72
C SER A 357 -9.72 0.10 -18.74
N ASN A 358 -8.46 0.51 -18.53
CA ASN A 358 -7.33 0.09 -19.36
C ASN A 358 -6.62 -1.15 -18.80
N ASN A 359 -7.16 -1.79 -17.75
CA ASN A 359 -6.59 -2.96 -17.12
C ASN A 359 -7.64 -4.02 -16.82
N ASN A 360 -8.32 -4.52 -17.86
CA ASN A 360 -9.50 -5.37 -17.71
C ASN A 360 -9.26 -6.81 -18.17
N THR A 361 -8.09 -7.11 -18.77
CA THR A 361 -7.70 -8.47 -19.14
C THR A 361 -7.50 -9.33 -17.88
N ALA A 362 -7.96 -10.58 -17.89
CA ALA A 362 -7.74 -11.47 -16.75
C ALA A 362 -6.24 -11.65 -16.44
N VAL A 363 -5.87 -11.52 -15.17
CA VAL A 363 -4.46 -11.56 -14.71
C VAL A 363 -3.69 -12.80 -15.19
N GLY A 364 -4.36 -13.96 -15.25
CA GLY A 364 -3.76 -15.20 -15.74
C GLY A 364 -3.36 -15.19 -17.23
N THR A 365 -3.94 -14.28 -18.03
CA THR A 365 -3.58 -14.10 -19.44
C THR A 365 -2.37 -13.18 -19.61
N VAL A 366 -2.20 -12.19 -18.73
CA VAL A 366 -1.14 -11.16 -18.81
C VAL A 366 0.25 -11.72 -18.46
N ALA A 367 0.32 -12.93 -17.93
CA ALA A 367 1.57 -13.67 -17.74
C ALA A 367 2.14 -14.27 -19.04
N GLY A 368 1.32 -14.42 -20.09
CA GLY A 368 1.67 -15.12 -21.33
C GLY A 368 2.02 -14.22 -22.51
N ALA A 369 2.10 -14.80 -23.71
CA ALA A 369 2.27 -14.03 -24.94
C ALA A 369 0.98 -13.24 -25.30
N PRO A 370 1.09 -12.03 -25.90
CA PRO A 370 2.33 -11.34 -26.30
C PRO A 370 3.00 -10.52 -25.18
N TYR A 371 2.44 -10.48 -23.98
CA TYR A 371 2.95 -9.65 -22.86
C TYR A 371 4.38 -9.98 -22.45
N ASN A 372 4.78 -11.24 -22.58
CA ASN A 372 6.15 -11.68 -22.29
C ASN A 372 7.20 -11.24 -23.34
N THR A 373 6.79 -10.55 -24.41
CA THR A 373 7.72 -9.95 -25.38
C THR A 373 8.14 -8.53 -25.02
N ILE A 374 7.49 -7.92 -24.02
CA ILE A 374 7.80 -6.59 -23.52
C ILE A 374 9.12 -6.65 -22.75
N VAL A 375 10.04 -5.74 -23.07
CA VAL A 375 11.35 -5.64 -22.44
C VAL A 375 11.45 -4.31 -21.69
N LEU A 376 11.81 -4.41 -20.40
CA LEU A 376 12.16 -3.25 -19.57
C LEU A 376 13.68 -3.19 -19.48
N VAL A 377 14.27 -2.08 -19.93
CA VAL A 377 15.70 -1.82 -19.80
C VAL A 377 15.87 -0.84 -18.66
N GLU A 378 16.37 -1.34 -17.53
CA GLU A 378 16.64 -0.59 -16.29
C GLU A 378 18.02 0.09 -16.35
N GLY A 379 18.20 1.16 -15.57
CA GLY A 379 19.46 1.91 -15.49
C GLY A 379 19.56 3.08 -16.49
N TYR A 380 20.60 3.89 -16.31
CA TYR A 380 20.89 5.07 -17.11
C TYR A 380 21.17 4.69 -18.56
N GLN A 381 20.37 5.25 -19.45
CA GLN A 381 20.51 5.06 -20.89
C GLN A 381 20.10 6.33 -21.64
N THR A 382 20.62 6.50 -22.85
CA THR A 382 20.23 7.61 -23.73
C THR A 382 19.41 7.08 -24.90
N LEU A 383 18.30 7.75 -25.19
CA LEU A 383 17.38 7.41 -26.29
C LEU A 383 17.28 8.59 -27.25
N ASP A 384 17.19 8.32 -28.55
CA ASP A 384 16.98 9.34 -29.57
C ASP A 384 15.62 9.16 -30.23
N TYR A 385 14.74 10.16 -30.06
CA TYR A 385 13.41 10.18 -30.67
C TYR A 385 13.39 10.86 -32.05
N ASN A 386 14.57 11.19 -32.60
CA ASN A 386 14.76 11.83 -33.90
C ASN A 386 14.05 13.18 -34.03
N GLU A 387 13.91 13.93 -32.93
CA GLU A 387 13.35 15.28 -32.89
C GLU A 387 14.40 16.38 -33.18
N GLY A 388 15.65 15.99 -33.48
CA GLY A 388 16.74 16.92 -33.78
C GLY A 388 17.52 17.44 -32.56
N SER A 389 17.07 17.11 -31.33
CA SER A 389 17.75 17.40 -30.06
C SER A 389 18.89 16.42 -29.73
N GLY A 390 19.01 15.32 -30.48
CA GLY A 390 19.94 14.22 -30.19
C GLY A 390 19.45 13.32 -29.05
N ALA A 391 20.32 12.39 -28.62
CA ALA A 391 19.99 11.43 -27.58
C ALA A 391 19.82 12.10 -26.21
N THR A 392 18.83 11.66 -25.44
CA THR A 392 18.45 12.21 -24.14
C THR A 392 18.36 11.12 -23.05
N PRO A 393 18.72 11.40 -21.78
CA PRO A 393 18.84 10.37 -20.75
C PRO A 393 17.54 9.98 -20.04
N PHE A 394 17.39 8.68 -19.77
CA PHE A 394 16.32 8.04 -19.00
C PHE A 394 16.90 6.98 -18.05
N GLY A 395 16.15 6.63 -17.00
CA GLY A 395 16.48 5.54 -16.07
C GLY A 395 15.68 4.26 -16.30
N LEU A 396 14.70 4.29 -17.21
CA LEU A 396 13.92 3.12 -17.63
C LEU A 396 13.41 3.33 -19.06
N SER A 397 13.63 2.35 -19.93
CA SER A 397 13.02 2.26 -21.26
C SER A 397 12.14 1.03 -21.37
N ILE A 398 10.96 1.17 -21.98
CA ILE A 398 9.99 0.09 -22.19
C ILE A 398 9.82 -0.14 -23.70
N ASP A 399 10.24 -1.32 -24.18
CA ASP A 399 10.03 -1.81 -25.55
C ASP A 399 8.83 -2.76 -25.58
N PHE A 400 7.89 -2.53 -26.49
CA PHE A 400 6.66 -3.30 -26.57
C PHE A 400 6.87 -4.71 -27.16
N GLY A 401 7.97 -4.90 -27.89
CA GLY A 401 8.20 -6.09 -28.68
C GLY A 401 7.09 -6.31 -29.69
N SER A 402 6.27 -7.35 -29.47
CA SER A 402 5.11 -7.66 -30.31
C SER A 402 3.77 -7.26 -29.68
N ALA A 403 3.80 -6.69 -28.46
CA ALA A 403 2.60 -6.27 -27.76
C ALA A 403 2.07 -4.92 -28.28
N SER A 404 0.79 -4.68 -28.07
CA SER A 404 0.18 -3.36 -28.28
C SER A 404 0.41 -2.44 -27.07
N SER A 405 0.18 -1.13 -27.23
CA SER A 405 0.31 -0.17 -26.13
C SER A 405 -0.58 -0.51 -24.93
N LEU A 406 -1.84 -0.92 -25.16
CA LEU A 406 -2.71 -1.36 -24.06
C LEU A 406 -2.13 -2.57 -23.32
N GLN A 407 -1.63 -3.57 -24.06
CA GLN A 407 -1.02 -4.75 -23.46
C GLN A 407 0.24 -4.41 -22.66
N THR A 408 1.03 -3.45 -23.12
CA THR A 408 2.19 -2.94 -22.38
C THR A 408 1.77 -2.28 -21.08
N TYR A 409 0.72 -1.45 -21.09
CA TYR A 409 0.19 -0.85 -19.87
C TYR A 409 -0.27 -1.93 -18.88
N GLU A 410 -1.05 -2.92 -19.32
CA GLU A 410 -1.47 -4.04 -18.48
C GLU A 410 -0.30 -4.85 -17.93
N ARG A 411 0.78 -5.04 -18.71
CA ARG A 411 2.01 -5.72 -18.23
C ARG A 411 2.71 -4.93 -17.14
N THR A 412 2.82 -3.60 -17.26
CA THR A 412 3.43 -2.77 -16.19
C THR A 412 2.62 -2.89 -14.90
N LYS A 413 1.28 -2.91 -14.99
CA LYS A 413 0.41 -3.17 -13.83
C LYS A 413 0.67 -4.57 -13.27
N TYR A 414 0.72 -5.58 -14.13
CA TYR A 414 1.00 -6.95 -13.72
C TYR A 414 2.31 -7.07 -12.95
N ILE A 415 3.40 -6.45 -13.41
CA ILE A 415 4.72 -6.52 -12.77
C ILE A 415 4.64 -6.08 -11.30
N GLN A 416 3.96 -4.96 -11.03
CA GLN A 416 3.89 -4.35 -9.69
C GLN A 416 2.71 -4.85 -8.82
N ARG A 417 1.85 -5.74 -9.33
CA ARG A 417 0.63 -6.18 -8.61
C ARG A 417 0.90 -6.76 -7.21
N ARG A 418 -0.13 -6.77 -6.36
CA ARG A 418 -0.06 -7.40 -5.04
C ARG A 418 0.41 -8.86 -5.14
N GLY A 419 1.33 -9.26 -4.27
CA GLY A 419 1.85 -10.63 -4.20
C GLY A 419 2.71 -11.02 -5.42
N THR A 420 3.17 -10.05 -6.21
CA THR A 420 4.08 -10.31 -7.33
C THR A 420 5.42 -10.88 -6.84
N ALA A 421 5.96 -11.81 -7.63
CA ALA A 421 7.35 -12.25 -7.53
C ALA A 421 8.27 -11.54 -8.54
N GLU A 422 7.71 -10.64 -9.36
CA GLU A 422 8.47 -9.88 -10.34
C GLU A 422 9.36 -8.84 -9.63
N THR A 423 10.50 -8.58 -10.25
CA THR A 423 11.45 -7.58 -9.77
C THR A 423 11.47 -6.38 -10.70
N LEU A 424 11.80 -5.21 -10.14
CA LEU A 424 12.08 -3.99 -10.88
C LEU A 424 13.19 -3.25 -10.13
N PHE A 425 14.29 -2.88 -10.80
CA PHE A 425 15.49 -2.30 -10.19
C PHE A 425 16.07 -3.18 -9.07
N GLY A 426 16.25 -4.46 -9.38
CA GLY A 426 16.85 -5.45 -8.46
C GLY A 426 16.04 -5.81 -7.20
N ARG A 427 14.82 -5.29 -7.03
CA ARG A 427 13.99 -5.48 -5.83
C ARG A 427 12.55 -5.90 -6.15
N ASN A 428 11.80 -6.37 -5.14
CA ASN A 428 10.38 -6.69 -5.32
C ASN A 428 9.62 -5.48 -5.88
N ALA A 429 8.93 -5.66 -7.01
CA ALA A 429 8.30 -4.57 -7.75
C ALA A 429 7.23 -3.80 -6.93
N GLN A 430 6.61 -4.42 -5.91
CA GLN A 430 5.64 -3.74 -5.02
C GLN A 430 6.27 -2.59 -4.24
N LEU A 431 7.58 -2.65 -3.97
CA LEU A 431 8.31 -1.63 -3.21
C LEU A 431 8.72 -0.44 -4.10
N VAL A 432 8.68 -0.60 -5.42
CA VAL A 432 9.02 0.48 -6.36
C VAL A 432 7.89 1.49 -6.44
N THR A 433 8.26 2.76 -6.55
CA THR A 433 7.41 3.94 -6.67
C THR A 433 7.85 4.75 -7.90
N GLY A 434 9.16 4.83 -8.14
CA GLY A 434 9.77 5.58 -9.24
C GLY A 434 10.75 6.65 -8.75
N ILE A 435 11.37 7.35 -9.69
CA ILE A 435 12.39 8.37 -9.40
C ILE A 435 11.74 9.61 -8.78
N ASN A 436 11.73 9.68 -7.45
CA ASN A 436 11.15 10.79 -6.70
C ASN A 436 12.22 11.71 -6.09
N ARG A 437 13.51 11.38 -6.24
CA ARG A 437 14.66 12.17 -5.81
C ARG A 437 15.70 12.27 -6.93
N ASN A 438 16.33 13.43 -7.02
CA ASN A 438 17.54 13.62 -7.82
C ASN A 438 18.42 14.72 -7.23
N PHE A 439 19.74 14.58 -7.36
CA PHE A 439 20.72 15.56 -6.91
C PHE A 439 22.08 15.33 -7.55
N ALA A 440 22.89 16.38 -7.63
CA ALA A 440 24.29 16.26 -8.01
C ALA A 440 25.13 15.75 -6.83
N TYR A 441 26.22 15.05 -7.11
CA TYR A 441 27.21 14.64 -6.12
C TYR A 441 28.61 15.14 -6.48
N ASN A 442 29.49 15.15 -5.49
CA ASN A 442 30.93 15.34 -5.65
C ASN A 442 31.71 14.41 -4.71
N ASN A 443 33.04 14.48 -4.75
CA ASN A 443 33.96 13.72 -3.89
C ASN A 443 33.75 12.19 -3.91
N GLU A 444 33.34 11.64 -5.06
CA GLU A 444 33.17 10.19 -5.15
C GLU A 444 34.49 9.46 -4.86
N THR A 445 34.43 8.47 -3.97
CA THR A 445 35.58 7.68 -3.49
C THR A 445 35.23 6.20 -3.49
N GLY A 446 36.14 5.36 -4.01
CA GLY A 446 35.88 3.92 -4.17
C GLY A 446 34.95 3.58 -5.35
N GLY A 447 34.58 4.59 -6.15
CA GLY A 447 33.57 4.54 -7.20
C GLY A 447 33.93 3.75 -8.48
N PRO A 448 32.95 3.60 -9.37
CA PRO A 448 31.65 4.29 -9.33
C PRO A 448 30.66 3.68 -8.32
N LEU A 449 29.72 4.49 -7.84
CA LEU A 449 28.44 3.98 -7.30
C LEU A 449 27.78 3.08 -8.37
N LEU A 450 27.02 2.08 -7.93
CA LEU A 450 26.39 1.10 -8.82
C LEU A 450 24.87 1.31 -8.89
N GLU A 451 24.32 1.28 -10.09
CA GLU A 451 22.86 1.32 -10.28
C GLU A 451 22.18 0.10 -9.64
N ASP A 452 20.91 0.27 -9.27
CA ASP A 452 20.09 -0.70 -8.53
C ASP A 452 20.59 -1.03 -7.12
N GLU A 453 21.43 -0.16 -6.54
CA GLU A 453 21.90 -0.30 -5.16
C GLU A 453 21.17 0.60 -4.15
N ILE A 454 21.18 0.19 -2.88
CA ILE A 454 20.71 1.03 -1.78
C ILE A 454 21.86 1.93 -1.32
N LEU A 455 21.63 3.24 -1.33
CA LEU A 455 22.46 4.25 -0.69
C LEU A 455 21.96 4.51 0.72
N ALA A 456 22.87 4.59 1.68
CA ALA A 456 22.59 4.92 3.06
C ALA A 456 23.28 6.23 3.46
N TYR A 457 22.64 7.01 4.33
CA TYR A 457 23.22 8.23 4.90
C TYR A 457 22.61 8.49 6.27
N GLY A 458 23.40 9.04 7.18
CA GLY A 458 23.00 9.22 8.58
C GLY A 458 24.20 9.55 9.44
N THR A 459 24.12 9.27 10.73
CA THR A 459 25.27 9.43 11.62
C THR A 459 26.32 8.37 11.28
N GLU A 460 27.51 8.83 10.91
CA GLU A 460 28.63 7.99 10.52
C GLU A 460 29.45 7.62 11.76
N ILE A 461 29.60 6.32 12.00
CA ILE A 461 30.32 5.80 13.15
C ILE A 461 31.37 4.81 12.63
N PRO A 462 32.58 5.29 12.30
CA PRO A 462 33.73 4.41 12.17
C PRO A 462 33.95 3.67 13.48
N TYR A 463 34.41 2.43 13.47
CA TYR A 463 34.68 1.65 14.67
C TYR A 463 35.89 0.75 14.52
N THR A 464 36.43 0.33 15.66
CA THR A 464 37.51 -0.66 15.75
C THR A 464 37.22 -1.67 16.87
N GLY A 465 37.86 -2.84 16.78
CA GLY A 465 37.76 -3.87 17.82
C GLY A 465 36.40 -4.56 17.89
N GLY A 466 35.68 -4.66 16.77
CA GLY A 466 34.41 -5.37 16.67
C GLY A 466 34.53 -6.83 17.11
N THR A 467 33.75 -7.22 18.11
CA THR A 467 33.68 -8.62 18.61
C THR A 467 32.23 -9.04 18.84
N GLY A 468 31.99 -10.35 18.91
CA GLY A 468 30.64 -10.92 18.99
C GLY A 468 30.04 -11.20 17.61
N THR A 469 28.72 -11.37 17.55
CA THR A 469 28.01 -11.49 16.27
C THR A 469 28.02 -10.13 15.59
N LEU A 470 28.45 -10.02 14.33
CA LEU A 470 28.49 -8.72 13.64
C LEU A 470 27.13 -8.02 13.69
N VAL A 471 27.15 -6.71 13.84
CA VAL A 471 25.95 -5.86 13.76
C VAL A 471 25.32 -5.97 12.37
N ALA A 472 23.99 -6.00 12.31
CA ALA A 472 23.22 -6.10 11.08
C ALA A 472 22.36 -4.85 10.87
N VAL A 473 21.92 -4.62 9.63
CA VAL A 473 20.93 -3.60 9.33
C VAL A 473 19.61 -3.94 10.03
N GLY A 474 18.98 -2.93 10.65
CA GLY A 474 17.81 -3.05 11.50
C GLY A 474 18.13 -3.08 13.01
N ASP A 475 19.37 -3.41 13.38
CA ASP A 475 19.76 -3.45 14.80
C ASP A 475 19.80 -2.05 15.40
N VAL A 476 19.50 -1.95 16.71
CA VAL A 476 19.75 -0.74 17.49
C VAL A 476 21.10 -0.83 18.18
N VAL A 477 21.96 0.17 17.95
CA VAL A 477 23.26 0.32 18.62
C VAL A 477 23.19 1.44 19.66
N GLU A 478 23.85 1.25 20.80
CA GLU A 478 23.97 2.21 21.89
C GLU A 478 25.43 2.62 22.12
N GLY A 479 25.65 3.92 22.36
CA GLY A 479 26.91 4.49 22.82
C GLY A 479 27.00 4.47 24.34
N GLY A 480 28.03 3.83 24.89
CA GLY A 480 28.12 3.55 26.32
C GLY A 480 28.26 4.79 27.21
N THR A 481 28.94 5.85 26.76
CA THR A 481 29.12 7.07 27.57
C THR A 481 28.10 8.14 27.21
N SER A 482 27.77 8.27 25.92
CA SER A 482 26.76 9.21 25.43
C SER A 482 25.34 8.80 25.81
N GLY A 483 25.08 7.50 25.95
CA GLY A 483 23.73 6.94 26.00
C GLY A 483 22.96 7.13 24.69
N ALA A 484 23.63 7.56 23.62
CA ALA A 484 23.02 7.79 22.33
C ALA A 484 22.66 6.47 21.68
N ARG A 485 21.54 6.43 20.95
CA ARG A 485 21.09 5.23 20.25
C ARG A 485 20.74 5.54 18.81
N GLY A 486 20.80 4.55 17.94
CA GLY A 486 20.39 4.70 16.55
C GLY A 486 20.19 3.35 15.88
N ARG A 487 19.38 3.32 14.83
CA ARG A 487 19.08 2.11 14.07
C ARG A 487 20.07 1.98 12.92
N VAL A 488 20.73 0.84 12.80
CA VAL A 488 21.76 0.60 11.79
C VAL A 488 21.12 0.43 10.41
N ILE A 489 21.55 1.23 9.45
CA ILE A 489 21.05 1.20 8.05
C ILE A 489 22.14 0.80 7.05
N TYR A 490 23.40 0.78 7.48
CA TYR A 490 24.55 0.34 6.70
C TYR A 490 25.63 -0.24 7.61
N VAL A 491 26.32 -1.27 7.12
CA VAL A 491 27.44 -1.92 7.79
C VAL A 491 28.51 -2.20 6.75
N ASP A 492 29.70 -1.66 6.96
CA ASP A 492 30.94 -2.12 6.36
C ASP A 492 31.85 -2.65 7.48
N ASP A 493 32.31 -3.89 7.34
CA ASP A 493 33.28 -4.50 8.26
C ASP A 493 34.40 -5.17 7.47
N THR A 494 35.63 -4.80 7.81
CA THR A 494 36.83 -5.51 7.41
C THR A 494 37.60 -5.95 8.65
N ALA A 495 37.38 -7.20 9.05
CA ALA A 495 38.09 -7.87 10.14
C ALA A 495 37.98 -7.13 11.49
N GLY A 496 36.76 -6.70 11.86
CA GLY A 496 36.48 -6.03 13.13
C GLY A 496 36.84 -4.54 13.17
N THR A 497 37.12 -3.94 12.02
CA THR A 497 37.25 -2.49 11.81
C THR A 497 36.38 -2.10 10.63
N GLY A 498 35.65 -1.00 10.72
CA GLY A 498 34.73 -0.62 9.67
C GLY A 498 33.94 0.63 10.02
N THR A 499 32.81 0.81 9.34
CA THR A 499 31.89 1.93 9.55
C THR A 499 30.46 1.43 9.57
N ILE A 500 29.69 1.87 10.56
CA ILE A 500 28.23 1.76 10.54
C ILE A 500 27.60 3.12 10.31
N ILE A 501 26.49 3.15 9.59
CA ILE A 501 25.64 4.33 9.47
C ILE A 501 24.36 4.06 10.23
N VAL A 502 23.97 5.01 11.10
CA VAL A 502 22.75 4.90 11.90
C VAL A 502 21.73 5.98 11.54
N ALA A 503 20.46 5.60 11.55
CA ALA A 503 19.30 6.45 11.36
C ALA A 503 18.54 6.68 12.66
N ASP A 504 17.71 7.74 12.64
CA ASP A 504 16.85 8.18 13.74
C ASP A 504 17.58 8.24 15.11
N PRO A 505 18.78 8.85 15.19
CA PRO A 505 19.55 8.80 16.41
C PRO A 505 18.86 9.57 17.55
N THR A 506 18.81 8.96 18.73
CA THR A 506 18.47 9.65 19.97
C THR A 506 19.76 10.09 20.65
N GLY A 507 19.93 11.40 20.84
CA GLY A 507 21.19 11.97 21.35
C GLY A 507 22.28 12.10 20.29
N SER A 508 23.54 12.13 20.72
CA SER A 508 24.71 12.22 19.83
C SER A 508 25.82 11.31 20.31
N PHE A 509 26.35 10.50 19.40
CA PHE A 509 27.43 9.57 19.69
C PHE A 509 28.74 10.34 19.89
N ASN A 510 29.55 9.88 20.86
CA ASN A 510 30.86 10.42 21.18
C ASN A 510 31.96 9.69 20.42
N ASN A 511 33.11 10.36 20.27
CA ASN A 511 34.32 9.72 19.77
C ASN A 511 34.91 8.79 20.84
N THR A 512 35.48 7.65 20.41
CA THR A 512 36.21 6.73 21.31
C THR A 512 35.35 6.22 22.48
N GLU A 513 34.08 5.95 22.23
CA GLU A 513 33.20 5.31 23.22
C GLU A 513 32.89 3.86 22.86
N SER A 514 32.49 3.08 23.85
CA SER A 514 32.02 1.71 23.63
C SER A 514 30.69 1.73 22.87
N LEU A 515 30.56 0.85 21.88
CA LEU A 515 29.33 0.61 21.13
C LEU A 515 28.79 -0.77 21.50
N THR A 516 27.47 -0.92 21.62
CA THR A 516 26.85 -2.22 21.92
C THR A 516 25.51 -2.36 21.20
N THR A 517 25.25 -3.50 20.54
CA THR A 517 23.93 -3.80 19.96
C THR A 517 22.98 -4.31 21.02
N LEU A 518 21.71 -3.90 20.97
CA LEU A 518 20.68 -4.28 21.93
C LEU A 518 19.86 -5.49 21.45
N ARG A 519 20.55 -6.62 21.23
CA ARG A 519 19.95 -7.87 20.73
C ARG A 519 19.79 -8.96 21.80
N GLY A 520 20.27 -8.73 23.03
CA GLY A 520 20.32 -9.78 24.06
C GLY A 520 21.55 -10.67 23.91
N ALA A 521 21.44 -12.00 24.01
CA ALA A 521 22.63 -12.87 23.99
C ALA A 521 23.44 -12.76 22.67
N GLY A 522 24.77 -12.57 22.76
CA GLY A 522 25.65 -12.48 21.60
C GLY A 522 25.81 -11.06 21.02
N GLU A 523 25.62 -10.03 21.85
CA GLU A 523 25.78 -8.62 21.46
C GLU A 523 27.11 -8.36 20.77
N TRP A 524 27.04 -7.52 19.74
CA TRP A 524 28.22 -6.95 19.15
C TRP A 524 28.74 -5.84 20.05
N THR A 525 30.06 -5.79 20.23
CA THR A 525 30.71 -4.65 20.89
C THR A 525 31.88 -4.14 20.07
N ALA A 526 32.08 -2.82 20.09
CA ALA A 526 33.20 -2.16 19.44
C ALA A 526 33.55 -0.84 20.15
N THR A 527 34.56 -0.14 19.65
CA THR A 527 34.87 1.24 20.08
C THR A 527 34.73 2.19 18.89
N SER A 528 33.97 3.27 19.06
CA SER A 528 33.79 4.29 18.01
C SER A 528 35.08 5.04 17.70
N GLY A 529 35.23 5.46 16.44
CA GLY A 529 36.31 6.29 15.93
C GLY A 529 35.96 7.77 16.03
N THR A 530 36.19 8.51 14.94
CA THR A 530 35.71 9.90 14.81
C THR A 530 34.30 9.87 14.22
N VAL A 531 33.31 10.17 15.05
CA VAL A 531 31.90 10.15 14.69
C VAL A 531 31.51 11.45 13.97
N VAL A 532 30.72 11.33 12.91
CA VAL A 532 30.03 12.45 12.27
C VAL A 532 28.53 12.34 12.57
N ASN A 533 28.06 13.11 13.54
CA ASN A 533 26.64 13.13 13.91
C ASN A 533 25.83 13.93 12.87
N ASN A 534 24.86 13.28 12.23
CA ASN A 534 23.98 13.89 11.24
C ASN A 534 22.53 13.83 11.71
N THR A 535 21.79 14.92 11.48
CA THR A 535 20.35 14.98 11.80
C THR A 535 19.47 14.43 10.69
N ALA A 536 19.93 14.52 9.43
CA ALA A 536 19.27 13.87 8.30
C ALA A 536 19.80 12.45 8.17
N SER A 537 18.90 11.47 8.08
CA SER A 537 19.25 10.07 7.91
C SER A 537 18.18 9.33 7.12
N GLY A 538 18.55 8.25 6.46
CA GLY A 538 17.66 7.45 5.63
C GLY A 538 18.38 6.60 4.60
N THR A 539 17.59 5.94 3.76
CA THR A 539 18.09 5.18 2.61
C THR A 539 17.38 5.58 1.32
N LEU A 540 18.08 5.40 0.21
CA LEU A 540 17.64 5.73 -1.14
C LEU A 540 18.02 4.61 -2.10
N LEU A 541 17.11 4.20 -2.99
CA LEU A 541 17.44 3.30 -4.11
C LEU A 541 18.02 4.15 -5.25
N LEU A 542 19.24 3.85 -5.68
CA LEU A 542 19.83 4.42 -6.88
C LEU A 542 19.27 3.72 -8.11
N ILE A 543 18.48 4.44 -8.92
CA ILE A 543 17.81 3.90 -10.11
C ILE A 543 18.61 4.21 -11.37
N ALA A 544 19.18 5.42 -11.46
CA ALA A 544 20.02 5.81 -12.59
C ALA A 544 21.16 6.72 -12.13
N LEU A 545 22.32 6.54 -12.75
CA LEU A 545 23.54 7.28 -12.44
C LEU A 545 24.13 7.91 -13.71
N ASP A 546 24.20 9.24 -13.72
CA ASP A 546 25.03 9.98 -14.68
C ASP A 546 26.41 10.22 -14.04
N ASP A 547 27.29 9.23 -14.18
CA ASP A 547 28.64 9.27 -13.60
C ASP A 547 29.61 10.06 -14.50
N GLN A 548 30.18 11.12 -13.93
CA GLN A 548 31.21 11.95 -14.56
C GLN A 548 32.55 11.86 -13.79
N GLY A 549 32.80 10.72 -13.14
CA GLY A 549 33.94 10.43 -12.28
C GLY A 549 33.69 10.90 -10.85
N ALA A 550 34.53 11.81 -10.34
CA ALA A 550 34.38 12.30 -8.96
C ALA A 550 33.13 13.16 -8.71
N THR A 551 32.33 13.42 -9.74
CA THR A 551 31.10 14.22 -9.73
C THR A 551 30.09 13.56 -10.65
N GLY A 552 28.80 13.86 -10.48
CA GLY A 552 27.76 13.39 -11.38
C GLY A 552 26.37 13.71 -10.86
N ASN A 553 25.35 13.05 -11.40
CA ASN A 553 23.97 13.17 -10.93
C ASN A 553 23.39 11.80 -10.55
N LEU A 554 22.76 11.76 -9.38
CA LEU A 554 22.05 10.59 -8.87
C LEU A 554 20.55 10.79 -9.06
N TYR A 555 19.88 9.72 -9.51
CA TYR A 555 18.43 9.69 -9.68
C TYR A 555 17.88 8.44 -8.99
N GLY A 556 16.92 8.61 -8.10
CA GLY A 556 16.48 7.49 -7.26
C GLY A 556 15.17 7.68 -6.52
N GLN A 557 14.87 6.67 -5.71
CA GLN A 557 13.67 6.60 -4.88
C GLN A 557 14.05 6.68 -3.40
N GLN A 558 13.45 7.62 -2.67
CA GLN A 558 13.51 7.62 -1.21
C GLN A 558 12.84 6.35 -0.64
N LEU A 559 13.55 5.61 0.21
CA LEU A 559 13.05 4.37 0.82
C LEU A 559 12.64 4.59 2.28
N THR A 560 13.54 5.15 3.07
CA THR A 560 13.35 5.46 4.50
C THR A 560 13.93 6.82 4.82
N GLY A 561 13.60 7.37 5.99
CA GLY A 561 14.19 8.60 6.48
C GLY A 561 13.74 9.88 5.78
N VAL A 562 14.53 10.92 5.98
CA VAL A 562 14.39 12.23 5.34
C VAL A 562 15.48 12.41 4.28
N VAL A 563 15.34 13.37 3.36
CA VAL A 563 16.38 13.61 2.33
C VAL A 563 17.72 14.02 2.95
N PRO A 564 18.86 13.65 2.36
CA PRO A 564 20.17 14.01 2.89
C PRO A 564 20.43 15.52 2.74
N ALA A 565 21.27 16.05 3.62
CA ALA A 565 21.70 17.44 3.56
C ALA A 565 22.85 17.64 2.55
N ASN A 566 23.04 18.88 2.08
CA ASN A 566 24.24 19.25 1.32
C ASN A 566 25.50 18.87 2.11
N THR A 567 26.54 18.40 1.42
CA THR A 567 27.81 17.88 1.96
C THR A 567 27.72 16.62 2.82
N GLN A 568 26.53 16.01 2.95
CA GLN A 568 26.41 14.74 3.63
C GLN A 568 26.89 13.60 2.72
N THR A 569 27.69 12.69 3.27
CA THR A 569 28.17 11.51 2.55
C THR A 569 27.06 10.47 2.43
N VAL A 570 26.88 9.94 1.21
CA VAL A 570 26.07 8.76 0.92
C VAL A 570 26.99 7.56 0.71
N PHE A 571 26.55 6.40 1.20
CA PHE A 571 27.31 5.14 1.20
C PHE A 571 26.59 4.10 0.34
N GLY A 572 27.24 3.64 -0.72
CA GLY A 572 26.74 2.57 -1.58
C GLY A 572 26.88 1.21 -0.91
N ARG A 573 25.76 0.51 -0.73
CA ARG A 573 25.71 -0.76 0.02
C ARG A 573 26.35 -1.94 -0.72
N THR A 574 26.38 -1.91 -2.04
CA THR A 574 26.95 -3.01 -2.84
C THR A 574 28.27 -2.59 -3.48
N SER A 575 28.39 -1.32 -3.88
CA SER A 575 29.62 -0.77 -4.43
C SER A 575 30.71 -0.54 -3.37
N ASN A 576 30.31 -0.28 -2.11
CA ASN A 576 31.16 0.32 -1.06
C ASN A 576 31.76 1.68 -1.46
N ALA A 577 31.28 2.27 -2.55
CA ALA A 577 31.65 3.61 -2.94
C ALA A 577 30.92 4.63 -2.08
N THR A 578 31.49 5.82 -1.98
CA THR A 578 30.92 6.94 -1.24
C THR A 578 30.93 8.17 -2.12
N ALA A 579 29.98 9.07 -1.90
CA ALA A 579 29.96 10.38 -2.54
C ALA A 579 29.31 11.39 -1.61
N ASP A 580 29.63 12.67 -1.76
CA ASP A 580 29.00 13.75 -1.00
C ASP A 580 27.86 14.38 -1.81
N VAL A 581 26.74 14.64 -1.15
CA VAL A 581 25.63 15.40 -1.76
C VAL A 581 26.10 16.81 -2.10
N ASN A 582 25.91 17.22 -3.35
CA ASN A 582 26.30 18.54 -3.84
C ASN A 582 25.07 19.37 -4.21
N GLY A 583 24.59 20.14 -3.25
CA GLY A 583 23.46 21.05 -3.39
C GLY A 583 22.19 20.56 -2.68
N THR A 584 21.04 20.97 -3.20
CA THR A 584 19.73 20.61 -2.65
C THR A 584 19.19 19.36 -3.32
N VAL A 585 18.61 18.45 -2.54
CA VAL A 585 17.93 17.28 -3.07
C VAL A 585 16.57 17.67 -3.61
N SER A 586 16.36 17.47 -4.92
CA SER A 586 15.08 17.71 -5.56
C SER A 586 14.06 16.64 -5.16
N THR A 587 12.82 17.06 -4.95
CA THR A 587 11.70 16.17 -4.62
C THR A 587 10.61 16.29 -5.67
N ARG A 588 10.00 15.15 -6.03
CA ARG A 588 8.99 15.09 -7.08
C ARG A 588 7.78 14.29 -6.64
N THR A 589 6.60 14.73 -7.05
CA THR A 589 5.38 13.92 -7.01
C THR A 589 5.37 12.99 -8.21
N ILE A 590 5.13 11.71 -7.96
CA ILE A 590 5.12 10.65 -8.96
C ILE A 590 3.70 10.07 -9.03
N ASN A 591 3.23 9.73 -10.23
CA ASN A 591 1.95 9.04 -10.33
C ASN A 591 2.06 7.67 -9.67
N ASN A 592 0.96 7.19 -9.09
CA ASN A 592 0.96 5.95 -8.31
C ASN A 592 1.33 4.71 -9.14
N GLN A 593 1.06 4.71 -10.45
CA GLN A 593 1.59 3.72 -11.39
C GLN A 593 3.01 4.12 -11.78
N PHE A 594 4.00 3.23 -11.64
CA PHE A 594 5.41 3.58 -11.91
C PHE A 594 5.65 4.05 -13.35
N VAL A 595 4.93 3.49 -14.33
CA VAL A 595 5.06 3.87 -15.75
C VAL A 595 4.49 5.27 -16.03
N GLY A 596 3.60 5.79 -15.18
CA GLY A 596 2.84 7.03 -15.40
C GLY A 596 1.40 6.77 -15.83
N ALA A 597 0.81 7.74 -16.53
CA ALA A 597 -0.58 7.67 -16.99
C ALA A 597 -0.68 7.12 -18.41
N TYR A 598 -1.72 6.33 -18.66
CA TYR A 598 -2.06 5.84 -19.99
C TYR A 598 -3.47 6.29 -20.39
N THR A 599 -3.58 6.92 -21.56
CA THR A 599 -4.82 7.57 -22.03
C THR A 599 -5.67 6.66 -22.92
N GLY A 600 -5.33 5.37 -23.04
CA GLY A 600 -5.94 4.44 -23.98
C GLY A 600 -5.24 4.40 -25.34
N SER A 601 -4.27 5.30 -25.60
CA SER A 601 -3.42 5.27 -26.79
C SER A 601 -2.03 5.81 -26.51
N ASN A 602 -1.94 6.92 -25.76
CA ASN A 602 -0.69 7.58 -25.46
C ASN A 602 -0.23 7.40 -24.01
N TYR A 603 1.08 7.43 -23.82
CA TYR A 603 1.75 7.41 -22.53
C TYR A 603 2.19 8.81 -22.09
N GLN A 604 1.84 9.17 -20.86
CA GLN A 604 2.40 10.31 -20.15
C GLN A 604 3.21 9.75 -18.98
N THR A 605 4.49 9.53 -19.23
CA THR A 605 5.30 8.74 -18.30
C THR A 605 5.71 9.53 -17.06
N ASN A 606 6.07 8.81 -16.01
CA ASN A 606 6.73 9.41 -14.87
C ASN A 606 8.16 9.85 -15.24
N PHE A 607 8.73 10.72 -14.39
CA PHE A 607 10.08 11.24 -14.55
C PHE A 607 11.13 10.13 -14.71
N GLY A 608 11.94 10.23 -15.77
CA GLY A 608 13.00 9.29 -16.10
C GLY A 608 12.54 7.97 -16.72
N VAL A 609 11.24 7.81 -17.00
CA VAL A 609 10.69 6.62 -17.67
C VAL A 609 10.33 6.99 -19.12
N ALA A 610 10.63 6.11 -20.07
CA ALA A 610 10.36 6.33 -21.49
C ALA A 610 9.77 5.07 -22.15
N ILE A 611 8.99 5.29 -23.20
CA ILE A 611 8.68 4.24 -24.19
C ILE A 611 9.79 4.24 -25.24
N HIS A 612 10.25 3.07 -25.66
CA HIS A 612 11.34 2.94 -26.62
C HIS A 612 11.02 3.68 -27.93
N PRO A 613 12.01 4.33 -28.60
CA PRO A 613 11.74 5.15 -29.79
C PRO A 613 11.06 4.43 -30.96
N SER A 614 11.15 3.10 -31.05
CA SER A 614 10.43 2.32 -32.08
C SER A 614 8.92 2.24 -31.86
N ASP A 615 8.47 2.38 -30.61
CA ASP A 615 7.08 2.19 -30.19
C ASP A 615 6.39 3.50 -29.79
N ALA A 616 7.20 4.54 -29.55
CA ALA A 616 6.72 5.87 -29.20
C ALA A 616 5.98 6.52 -30.38
N ILE A 617 4.87 7.18 -30.07
CA ILE A 617 4.00 7.82 -31.06
C ILE A 617 3.74 9.29 -30.74
N ALA A 618 3.22 10.02 -31.72
CA ALA A 618 2.75 11.38 -31.53
C ALA A 618 1.73 11.47 -30.39
N GLY A 619 1.92 12.43 -29.49
CA GLY A 619 1.05 12.64 -28.32
C GLY A 619 1.53 11.96 -27.04
N ASP A 620 2.56 11.10 -27.12
CA ASP A 620 3.27 10.65 -25.94
C ASP A 620 4.11 11.79 -25.33
N SER A 621 4.42 11.69 -24.03
CA SER A 621 5.16 12.72 -23.29
C SER A 621 6.05 12.07 -22.24
N PHE A 622 7.37 12.29 -22.36
CA PHE A 622 8.39 11.66 -21.50
C PHE A 622 9.28 12.70 -20.81
N PRO A 623 9.06 12.99 -19.51
CA PRO A 623 9.99 13.82 -18.74
C PRO A 623 11.32 13.08 -18.54
N ASN A 624 12.40 13.55 -19.16
CA ASN A 624 13.73 12.94 -19.11
C ASN A 624 14.47 13.25 -17.78
N LEU A 625 15.66 12.67 -17.57
CA LEU A 625 16.47 12.91 -16.36
C LEU A 625 17.05 14.33 -16.28
N LEU A 626 17.10 15.07 -17.38
CA LEU A 626 17.52 16.49 -17.43
C LEU A 626 16.36 17.47 -17.19
N GLU A 627 15.20 16.97 -16.76
CA GLU A 627 14.00 17.76 -16.47
C GLU A 627 13.38 18.44 -17.70
N VAL A 628 13.67 17.92 -18.89
CA VAL A 628 13.07 18.33 -20.16
C VAL A 628 12.06 17.26 -20.59
N THR A 629 10.86 17.69 -20.95
CA THR A 629 9.84 16.78 -21.50
C THR A 629 10.07 16.58 -22.99
N ILE A 630 10.29 15.32 -23.37
CA ILE A 630 10.41 14.87 -24.75
C ILE A 630 9.02 14.54 -25.29
N SER A 631 8.74 15.00 -26.50
CA SER A 631 7.48 14.72 -27.22
C SER A 631 7.83 14.10 -28.56
N PRO A 632 7.61 12.79 -28.75
CA PRO A 632 7.95 12.12 -30.00
C PRO A 632 7.33 12.81 -31.22
N PRO A 633 8.06 12.92 -32.33
CA PRO A 633 7.60 13.60 -33.53
C PRO A 633 6.40 12.89 -34.16
N ASP A 634 5.47 13.66 -34.72
CA ASP A 634 4.34 13.14 -35.50
C ASP A 634 4.79 12.75 -36.91
N ASN A 635 5.43 11.59 -37.03
CA ASN A 635 5.91 11.11 -38.33
C ASN A 635 4.73 10.60 -39.18
N ARG A 636 4.52 11.24 -40.35
CA ARG A 636 3.45 10.88 -41.29
C ARG A 636 4.02 10.51 -42.65
N THR A 637 3.24 9.72 -43.40
CA THR A 637 3.66 9.18 -44.70
C THR A 637 2.82 9.76 -45.84
N GLY A 638 3.50 10.32 -46.84
CA GLY A 638 2.90 10.70 -48.12
C GLY A 638 3.16 9.64 -49.17
N THR A 639 2.15 9.25 -49.94
CA THR A 639 2.26 8.21 -50.98
C THR A 639 1.85 8.72 -52.36
N VAL A 640 2.63 8.37 -53.38
CA VAL A 640 2.27 8.51 -54.80
C VAL A 640 1.96 7.12 -55.35
N THR A 641 0.77 6.90 -55.89
CA THR A 641 0.28 5.60 -56.37
C THR A 641 0.02 5.57 -57.87
N ASN A 642 -0.34 4.40 -58.41
CA ASN A 642 -0.56 4.14 -59.84
C ASN A 642 0.71 4.33 -60.70
N LEU A 643 1.85 3.98 -60.12
CA LEU A 643 3.15 4.03 -60.77
C LEU A 643 3.41 2.75 -61.58
N VAL A 644 4.21 2.89 -62.63
CA VAL A 644 4.66 1.80 -63.48
C VAL A 644 6.18 1.84 -63.55
N ALA A 645 6.82 0.67 -63.56
CA ALA A 645 8.27 0.56 -63.68
C ALA A 645 8.81 1.43 -64.84
N GLY A 646 9.84 2.22 -64.55
CA GLY A 646 10.44 3.23 -65.42
C GLY A 646 9.90 4.65 -65.26
N ASP A 647 8.89 4.89 -64.41
CA ASP A 647 8.44 6.24 -64.08
C ASP A 647 9.49 6.97 -63.23
N ARG A 648 9.83 8.22 -63.58
CA ARG A 648 10.59 9.10 -62.68
C ARG A 648 9.61 9.87 -61.81
N VAL A 649 9.69 9.67 -60.50
CA VAL A 649 8.83 10.31 -59.50
C VAL A 649 9.66 11.32 -58.72
N THR A 650 9.14 12.54 -58.62
CA THR A 650 9.70 13.56 -57.76
C THR A 650 8.64 14.18 -56.87
N VAL A 651 8.97 14.33 -55.59
CA VAL A 651 8.18 15.08 -54.61
C VAL A 651 9.13 16.04 -53.92
N TYR A 652 8.88 17.32 -54.11
CA TYR A 652 9.71 18.39 -53.57
C TYR A 652 8.84 19.38 -52.77
N PRO A 653 9.39 20.02 -51.72
CA PRO A 653 8.76 21.15 -51.07
C PRO A 653 8.34 22.23 -52.07
N TRP A 654 7.18 22.83 -51.85
CA TRP A 654 6.62 23.94 -52.63
C TRP A 654 6.19 25.05 -51.66
N ASP A 655 6.49 26.29 -52.00
CA ASP A 655 6.17 27.48 -51.19
C ASP A 655 4.70 27.93 -51.34
N GLY A 656 3.92 27.26 -52.17
CA GLY A 656 2.52 27.59 -52.46
C GLY A 656 2.34 28.68 -53.53
N VAL A 657 3.43 29.24 -54.07
CA VAL A 657 3.37 30.37 -55.00
C VAL A 657 4.28 30.23 -56.23
N ALA A 658 5.36 29.45 -56.17
CA ALA A 658 6.28 29.22 -57.27
C ALA A 658 5.62 28.42 -58.39
N LEU A 659 5.56 28.98 -59.60
CA LEU A 659 4.94 28.37 -60.78
C LEU A 659 5.89 28.45 -61.98
N ASP A 660 5.86 27.41 -62.83
CA ASP A 660 6.56 27.40 -64.11
C ASP A 660 5.84 28.28 -65.15
N VAL A 661 6.43 28.37 -66.35
CA VAL A 661 5.87 29.14 -67.47
C VAL A 661 4.48 28.67 -67.94
N ASN A 662 4.07 27.46 -67.59
CA ASN A 662 2.76 26.89 -67.90
C ASN A 662 1.76 27.03 -66.73
N GLY A 663 2.19 27.61 -65.61
CA GLY A 663 1.39 27.75 -64.39
C GLY A 663 1.36 26.50 -63.51
N ASP A 664 2.24 25.52 -63.74
CA ASP A 664 2.38 24.34 -62.89
C ASP A 664 3.28 24.65 -61.69
N ALA A 665 3.03 24.08 -60.52
CA ALA A 665 3.86 24.30 -59.34
C ALA A 665 5.32 23.86 -59.53
N GLU A 666 6.26 24.70 -59.11
CA GLU A 666 7.69 24.43 -59.11
C GLU A 666 8.21 24.17 -57.69
N PRO A 667 9.29 23.41 -57.53
CA PRO A 667 9.95 23.26 -56.23
C PRO A 667 10.33 24.62 -55.63
N ASN A 668 10.30 24.71 -54.30
CA ASN A 668 10.91 25.81 -53.56
C ASN A 668 12.44 25.67 -53.65
N PHE A 669 13.02 26.13 -54.76
CA PHE A 669 14.44 25.96 -55.05
C PHE A 669 15.33 26.58 -53.96
N ASN A 670 14.93 27.71 -53.38
CA ASN A 670 15.65 28.43 -52.34
C ASN A 670 15.18 28.08 -50.93
N GLU A 671 14.65 26.87 -50.72
CA GLU A 671 14.27 26.38 -49.40
C GLU A 671 15.39 26.55 -48.36
N MET A 672 16.62 26.23 -48.77
CA MET A 672 17.84 26.47 -48.03
C MET A 672 18.90 27.06 -48.96
N VAL A 673 19.95 27.63 -48.37
CA VAL A 673 21.07 28.24 -49.11
C VAL A 673 22.39 27.82 -48.45
N THR A 674 23.40 27.48 -49.25
CA THR A 674 24.72 27.12 -48.73
C THR A 674 25.42 28.32 -48.09
N THR A 675 25.99 28.12 -46.90
CA THR A 675 26.77 29.12 -46.15
C THR A 675 28.26 28.83 -46.15
N ALA A 676 28.67 27.66 -46.67
CA ALA A 676 30.04 27.28 -46.91
C ALA A 676 30.20 26.70 -48.32
N THR A 677 31.38 26.89 -48.92
CA THR A 677 31.69 26.33 -50.25
C THR A 677 31.70 24.80 -50.20
N VAL A 678 30.97 24.17 -51.12
CA VAL A 678 31.00 22.73 -51.36
C VAL A 678 31.96 22.46 -52.52
N THR A 679 33.02 21.69 -52.28
CA THR A 679 34.02 21.35 -53.31
C THR A 679 33.73 19.96 -53.88
N GLY A 680 33.54 19.87 -55.20
CA GLY A 680 33.27 18.62 -55.89
C GLY A 680 34.38 17.57 -55.67
N GLY A 681 33.99 16.33 -55.42
CA GLY A 681 34.84 15.19 -55.10
C GLY A 681 35.53 15.24 -53.74
N VAL A 682 35.29 16.27 -52.92
CA VAL A 682 36.01 16.49 -51.66
C VAL A 682 35.06 16.67 -50.47
N SER A 683 34.06 17.54 -50.59
CA SER A 683 33.18 17.86 -49.48
C SER A 683 32.30 16.67 -49.12
N THR A 684 32.36 16.25 -47.85
CA THR A 684 31.49 15.22 -47.25
C THR A 684 30.31 15.83 -46.48
N THR A 685 30.18 17.16 -46.51
CA THR A 685 29.12 17.89 -45.80
C THR A 685 28.60 19.04 -46.66
N VAL A 686 27.36 19.45 -46.39
CA VAL A 686 26.74 20.67 -46.91
C VAL A 686 26.26 21.48 -45.73
N VAL A 687 26.65 22.76 -45.66
CA VAL A 687 26.34 23.64 -44.53
C VAL A 687 25.40 24.75 -44.98
N VAL A 688 24.25 24.88 -44.32
CA VAL A 688 23.21 25.90 -44.57
C VAL A 688 23.08 26.92 -43.44
N GLY A 689 23.85 26.76 -42.37
CA GLY A 689 23.86 27.66 -41.21
C GLY A 689 22.85 27.26 -40.14
N ALA A 690 23.18 27.56 -38.89
CA ALA A 690 22.42 27.14 -37.71
C ALA A 690 20.94 27.57 -37.78
N GLY A 691 20.04 26.64 -37.49
CA GLY A 691 18.59 26.86 -37.47
C GLY A 691 17.91 26.94 -38.84
N ASN A 692 18.65 26.80 -39.94
CA ASN A 692 18.10 26.93 -41.29
C ASN A 692 17.60 25.60 -41.89
N ILE A 693 17.81 24.47 -41.23
CA ILE A 693 17.26 23.18 -41.68
C ILE A 693 15.80 23.10 -41.24
N PRO A 694 14.82 22.91 -42.15
CA PRO A 694 13.41 22.85 -41.76
C PRO A 694 13.10 21.66 -40.84
N ASN A 695 12.19 21.87 -39.89
CA ASN A 695 11.91 20.90 -38.81
C ASN A 695 11.33 19.56 -39.28
N ASN A 696 10.79 19.50 -40.50
CA ASN A 696 10.28 18.27 -41.11
C ASN A 696 11.31 17.55 -42.00
N THR A 697 12.59 17.86 -41.85
CA THR A 697 13.67 17.18 -42.57
C THR A 697 13.84 15.75 -42.04
N PRO A 698 13.73 14.71 -42.90
CA PRO A 698 13.99 13.33 -42.49
C PRO A 698 15.42 13.13 -41.96
N ALA A 699 15.63 12.21 -41.02
CA ALA A 699 16.95 11.95 -40.42
C ALA A 699 18.03 11.56 -41.46
N ALA A 700 17.64 10.85 -42.52
CA ALA A 700 18.44 10.55 -43.70
C ALA A 700 17.58 10.72 -44.96
N GLY A 701 18.20 10.99 -46.11
CA GLY A 701 17.45 11.20 -47.34
C GLY A 701 18.26 11.81 -48.45
N PHE A 702 17.59 12.58 -49.32
CA PHE A 702 18.22 13.21 -50.47
C PHE A 702 18.02 14.73 -50.49
N LEU A 703 19.00 15.43 -51.04
CA LEU A 703 19.01 16.87 -51.29
C LEU A 703 19.25 17.14 -52.76
N ARG A 704 18.79 18.28 -53.23
CA ARG A 704 19.15 18.84 -54.52
C ARG A 704 19.98 20.10 -54.31
N LEU A 705 21.25 20.07 -54.71
CA LEU A 705 22.18 21.20 -54.59
C LEU A 705 22.47 21.80 -55.96
N GLU A 706 22.29 23.11 -56.09
CA GLU A 706 22.62 23.85 -57.30
C GLU A 706 24.13 23.86 -57.58
N ARG A 707 24.51 23.50 -58.80
CA ARG A 707 25.89 23.49 -59.28
C ARG A 707 26.29 24.83 -59.89
N ASP A 708 27.53 25.23 -59.64
CA ASP A 708 28.10 26.45 -60.26
C ASP A 708 28.27 26.34 -61.78
N SER A 709 28.51 25.12 -62.30
CA SER A 709 28.90 24.93 -63.70
C SER A 709 27.81 25.29 -64.70
N ASP A 710 26.56 25.06 -64.33
CA ASP A 710 25.42 25.07 -65.25
C ASP A 710 24.08 25.45 -64.59
N GLY A 711 24.04 25.76 -63.29
CA GLY A 711 22.81 26.08 -62.56
C GLY A 711 21.84 24.90 -62.41
N ASN A 712 22.28 23.68 -62.78
CA ASN A 712 21.49 22.47 -62.60
C ASN A 712 21.72 21.90 -61.19
N TYR A 713 20.86 20.96 -60.77
CA TYR A 713 20.90 20.41 -59.41
C TYR A 713 21.47 19.00 -59.37
N ASP A 714 22.47 18.77 -58.51
CA ASP A 714 22.95 17.45 -58.16
C ASP A 714 22.07 16.81 -57.09
N LEU A 715 21.80 15.50 -57.23
CA LEU A 715 21.17 14.72 -56.18
C LEU A 715 22.24 14.24 -55.20
N LEU A 716 22.13 14.64 -53.95
CA LEU A 716 23.05 14.26 -52.88
C LEU A 716 22.30 13.42 -51.86
N GLU A 717 22.86 12.29 -51.48
CA GLU A 717 22.35 11.51 -50.34
C GLU A 717 23.02 11.99 -49.05
N TYR A 718 22.24 12.12 -47.98
CA TYR A 718 22.75 12.44 -46.64
C TYR A 718 22.35 11.36 -45.65
N SER A 719 23.28 11.05 -44.74
CA SER A 719 23.10 10.05 -43.68
C SER A 719 22.62 10.63 -42.36
N SER A 720 22.85 11.92 -42.13
CA SER A 720 22.42 12.64 -40.92
C SER A 720 22.44 14.15 -41.14
N PHE A 721 21.80 14.89 -40.23
CA PHE A 721 21.95 16.33 -40.15
C PHE A 721 21.95 16.82 -38.69
N THR A 722 22.42 18.04 -38.47
CA THR A 722 22.27 18.75 -37.18
C THR A 722 21.83 20.18 -37.44
N ASN A 723 20.74 20.60 -36.78
CA ASN A 723 20.25 21.96 -36.94
C ASN A 723 21.04 22.97 -36.09
N THR A 724 21.77 22.53 -35.07
CA THR A 724 22.62 23.38 -34.21
C THR A 724 23.70 24.11 -35.00
N THR A 725 24.28 23.45 -36.00
CA THR A 725 25.24 24.05 -36.94
C THR A 725 24.68 24.23 -38.35
N GLY A 726 23.53 23.63 -38.65
CA GLY A 726 22.93 23.60 -39.98
C GLY A 726 23.76 22.78 -40.97
N THR A 727 24.20 21.60 -40.57
CA THR A 727 25.09 20.76 -41.38
C THR A 727 24.41 19.44 -41.74
N PHE A 728 24.43 19.09 -43.03
CA PHE A 728 24.13 17.76 -43.55
C PHE A 728 25.42 16.97 -43.73
N THR A 729 25.43 15.72 -43.27
CA THR A 729 26.51 14.76 -43.52
C THR A 729 26.16 13.91 -44.73
N LEU A 730 26.98 13.97 -45.78
CA LEU A 730 26.72 13.26 -47.04
C LEU A 730 27.12 11.79 -46.97
N VAL A 731 26.39 10.95 -47.70
CA VAL A 731 26.86 9.61 -48.07
C VAL A 731 27.84 9.76 -49.23
N GLY A 732 29.14 9.71 -48.92
CA GLY A 732 30.21 9.94 -49.89
C GLY A 732 30.60 11.41 -49.98
N THR A 733 30.80 11.91 -51.20
CA THR A 733 31.27 13.29 -51.47
C THR A 733 30.38 13.96 -52.50
N ALA A 734 30.19 15.28 -52.38
CA ALA A 734 29.47 16.06 -53.38
C ALA A 734 30.12 15.88 -54.77
N PRO A 735 29.37 15.62 -55.86
CA PRO A 735 29.95 15.34 -57.16
C PRO A 735 30.50 16.58 -57.86
N ASN A 736 29.87 17.74 -57.69
CA ASN A 736 30.32 19.01 -58.28
C ASN A 736 30.47 20.11 -57.22
N THR A 737 31.09 21.22 -57.64
CA THR A 737 31.33 22.39 -56.78
C THR A 737 30.07 23.26 -56.73
N ALA A 738 29.77 23.78 -55.53
CA ALA A 738 28.76 24.80 -55.30
C ALA A 738 29.34 25.90 -54.41
N THR A 739 29.26 27.14 -54.86
CA THR A 739 29.70 28.31 -54.10
C THR A 739 28.74 28.65 -52.97
N ILE A 740 29.17 29.54 -52.07
CA ILE A 740 28.31 30.10 -51.02
C ILE A 740 27.19 30.89 -51.69
N GLY A 741 25.95 30.67 -51.26
CA GLY A 741 24.77 31.31 -51.83
C GLY A 741 24.00 30.45 -52.82
N ASN A 742 24.47 29.24 -53.13
CA ASN A 742 23.78 28.31 -54.02
C ASN A 742 22.54 27.72 -53.35
N ASN A 743 21.52 27.48 -54.16
CA ASN A 743 20.24 26.94 -53.71
C ASN A 743 20.34 25.46 -53.32
N LEU A 744 19.65 25.10 -52.24
CA LEU A 744 19.55 23.74 -51.73
C LEU A 744 18.10 23.47 -51.31
N PHE A 745 17.55 22.32 -51.67
CA PHE A 745 16.23 21.90 -51.21
C PHE A 745 16.16 20.40 -50.97
N ARG A 746 15.21 19.96 -50.15
CA ARG A 746 14.98 18.55 -49.86
C ARG A 746 14.34 17.82 -51.03
N ALA A 747 14.79 16.60 -51.27
CA ALA A 747 14.18 15.66 -52.18
C ALA A 747 13.45 14.56 -51.39
N LEU A 748 12.15 14.78 -51.13
CA LEU A 748 11.32 13.85 -50.35
C LEU A 748 11.11 12.53 -51.10
N ILE A 749 10.89 12.61 -52.41
CA ILE A 749 11.05 11.50 -53.35
C ILE A 749 11.82 12.04 -54.57
N ASP A 750 12.85 11.34 -55.02
CA ASP A 750 13.51 11.64 -56.30
C ASP A 750 14.21 10.41 -56.85
N LYS A 751 13.43 9.53 -57.48
CA LYS A 751 13.96 8.28 -58.00
C LYS A 751 13.15 7.76 -59.18
N GLU A 752 13.77 6.83 -59.89
CA GLU A 752 13.09 6.01 -60.88
C GLU A 752 12.40 4.84 -60.18
N HIS A 753 11.11 4.67 -60.44
CA HIS A 753 10.31 3.60 -59.90
C HIS A 753 10.66 2.30 -60.61
N VAL A 754 11.06 1.27 -59.86
CA VAL A 754 11.59 0.02 -60.42
C VAL A 754 10.60 -1.13 -60.40
N SER A 755 9.71 -1.19 -59.40
CA SER A 755 8.67 -2.20 -59.22
C SER A 755 7.77 -1.84 -58.03
N GLY A 756 6.57 -2.44 -57.95
CA GLY A 756 5.50 -1.97 -57.07
C GLY A 756 4.56 -1.03 -57.83
N GLY A 757 3.54 -0.48 -57.17
CA GLY A 757 2.59 0.46 -57.78
C GLY A 757 2.59 1.83 -57.11
N GLN A 758 3.52 2.05 -56.18
CA GLN A 758 3.59 3.25 -55.35
C GLN A 758 5.01 3.59 -54.91
N GLU A 759 5.21 4.85 -54.55
CA GLU A 759 6.38 5.37 -53.85
C GLU A 759 5.93 6.22 -52.66
N SER A 760 6.68 6.18 -51.57
CA SER A 760 6.34 6.89 -50.34
C SER A 760 7.56 7.53 -49.70
N TYR A 761 7.31 8.56 -48.91
CA TYR A 761 8.27 9.13 -47.98
C TYR A 761 7.60 9.38 -46.63
N THR A 762 8.40 9.38 -45.58
CA THR A 762 7.97 9.68 -44.21
C THR A 762 8.76 10.89 -43.72
N ALA A 763 8.06 11.86 -43.13
CA ALA A 763 8.65 13.04 -42.54
C ALA A 763 7.81 13.51 -41.34
N THR A 764 8.40 14.34 -40.49
CA THR A 764 7.70 14.89 -39.33
C THR A 764 6.61 15.87 -39.78
N TRP A 765 5.42 15.68 -39.25
CA TRP A 765 4.27 16.54 -39.49
C TRP A 765 4.40 17.84 -38.72
N ILE A 766 4.26 18.94 -39.44
CA ILE A 766 4.11 20.28 -38.88
C ILE A 766 2.71 20.80 -39.24
N THR A 767 2.13 21.64 -38.39
CA THR A 767 0.80 22.22 -38.64
C THR A 767 0.93 23.72 -38.93
N PRO A 768 0.41 24.21 -40.08
CA PRO A 768 -0.14 23.44 -41.20
C PRO A 768 0.95 22.63 -41.94
N GLY A 769 0.54 21.60 -42.67
CA GLY A 769 1.48 20.78 -43.45
C GLY A 769 2.22 21.57 -44.52
N GLU A 770 3.44 21.14 -44.82
CA GLU A 770 4.24 21.69 -45.92
C GLU A 770 3.58 21.37 -47.28
N ALA A 771 3.42 22.35 -48.16
CA ALA A 771 2.95 22.08 -49.51
C ALA A 771 4.05 21.39 -50.33
N VAL A 772 3.69 20.43 -51.17
CA VAL A 772 4.63 19.68 -52.01
C VAL A 772 4.16 19.64 -53.45
N ALA A 773 5.12 19.80 -54.37
CA ALA A 773 4.94 19.60 -55.80
C ALA A 773 5.28 18.15 -56.16
N VAL A 774 4.31 17.44 -56.74
CA VAL A 774 4.45 16.05 -57.18
C VAL A 774 4.55 16.03 -58.69
N THR A 775 5.59 15.39 -59.22
CA THR A 775 5.75 15.16 -60.67
C THR A 775 6.02 13.70 -60.95
N VAL A 776 5.29 13.14 -61.91
CA VAL A 776 5.55 11.81 -62.47
C VAL A 776 5.72 11.95 -63.97
N ARG A 777 6.88 11.53 -64.46
CA ARG A 777 7.20 11.58 -65.89
C ARG A 777 7.71 10.26 -66.41
N ARG A 778 7.39 9.95 -67.66
CA ARG A 778 7.92 8.81 -68.39
C ARG A 778 8.11 9.18 -69.85
N GLY A 779 9.36 9.29 -70.26
CA GLY A 779 9.72 9.58 -71.66
C GLY A 779 10.03 8.33 -72.51
N GLY A 780 10.04 7.13 -71.91
CA GLY A 780 10.50 5.90 -72.57
C GLY A 780 9.39 5.00 -73.11
N SER A 781 9.61 4.44 -74.30
CA SER A 781 8.85 3.34 -74.91
C SER A 781 8.68 2.14 -73.95
N PRO A 782 7.55 1.41 -73.97
CA PRO A 782 6.47 1.48 -74.96
C PRO A 782 5.33 2.47 -74.64
N ASN A 783 5.32 3.09 -73.45
CA ASN A 783 4.16 3.86 -72.97
C ASN A 783 4.59 5.19 -72.33
N PRO A 784 5.06 6.19 -73.11
CA PRO A 784 5.29 7.53 -72.58
C PRO A 784 3.96 8.12 -72.06
N ILE A 785 4.05 8.94 -71.01
CA ILE A 785 2.89 9.66 -70.49
C ILE A 785 3.15 11.15 -70.58
N LYS A 786 2.09 11.92 -70.84
CA LYS A 786 2.13 13.35 -70.57
C LYS A 786 2.49 13.53 -69.11
N THR A 787 3.52 14.35 -68.83
CA THR A 787 4.04 14.53 -67.48
C THR A 787 2.89 14.93 -66.54
N PHE A 788 2.66 14.10 -65.52
CA PHE A 788 1.66 14.36 -64.50
C PHE A 788 2.28 15.27 -63.46
N LYS A 789 1.69 16.44 -63.24
CA LYS A 789 2.05 17.37 -62.18
C LYS A 789 0.83 17.67 -61.34
N THR A 790 1.01 17.71 -60.02
CA THR A 790 -0.02 18.13 -59.09
C THR A 790 0.63 18.65 -57.82
N THR A 791 -0.13 19.37 -57.01
CA THR A 791 0.28 19.77 -55.66
C THR A 791 -0.57 19.05 -54.63
N THR A 792 -0.01 18.87 -53.46
CA THR A 792 -0.78 18.50 -52.26
C THR A 792 -0.14 19.16 -51.07
N THR A 793 -0.87 19.26 -49.97
CA THR A 793 -0.26 19.54 -48.67
C THR A 793 0.22 18.20 -48.12
N PHE A 794 1.45 18.16 -47.60
CA PHE A 794 1.94 17.06 -46.79
C PHE A 794 0.93 16.80 -45.66
N GLY A 795 0.99 15.64 -45.03
CA GLY A 795 -0.06 15.07 -44.18
C GLY A 795 -0.18 13.58 -44.52
N PRO A 796 -1.12 12.83 -43.94
CA PRO A 796 -1.47 11.55 -44.55
C PRO A 796 -2.18 11.86 -45.87
N PHE A 797 -1.45 11.79 -46.99
CA PHE A 797 -1.99 11.97 -48.33
C PHE A 797 -1.67 10.78 -49.23
N SER A 798 -2.56 10.55 -50.20
CA SER A 798 -2.33 9.64 -51.31
C SER A 798 -2.65 10.36 -52.61
N VAL A 799 -1.63 10.57 -53.44
CA VAL A 799 -1.78 11.14 -54.78
C VAL A 799 -1.77 10.00 -55.79
N GLN A 800 -2.87 9.84 -56.52
CA GLN A 800 -2.94 8.87 -57.61
C GLN A 800 -2.46 9.51 -58.90
N THR A 801 -1.45 8.91 -59.53
CA THR A 801 -0.93 9.36 -60.82
C THR A 801 -2.00 9.18 -61.90
N ILE A 802 -2.33 10.25 -62.63
CA ILE A 802 -3.20 10.18 -63.80
C ILE A 802 -2.33 9.94 -65.03
N ARG A 803 -2.58 8.83 -65.74
CA ARG A 803 -1.80 8.44 -66.92
C ARG A 803 -2.55 8.83 -68.19
N THR A 804 -2.11 9.90 -68.83
CA THR A 804 -2.56 10.27 -70.18
C THR A 804 -1.43 9.91 -71.15
N PRO A 805 -1.68 9.09 -72.20
CA PRO A 805 -0.67 8.81 -73.22
C PRO A 805 -0.11 10.11 -73.81
N ASP A 806 1.21 10.16 -73.97
CA ASP A 806 1.88 11.18 -74.81
C ASP A 806 1.96 10.59 -76.22
N GLU A 807 1.05 11.00 -77.12
CA GLU A 807 1.05 10.55 -78.53
C GLU A 807 2.12 11.25 -79.37
#